data_AF-A0A4Y2GJY7-F1
#
_entry.id   AF-A0A4Y2GJY7-F1
#
_cell.length_a   1.000
_cell.length_b   1.000
_cell.length_c   1.000
_cell.angle_alpha   90.00
_cell.angle_beta   90.00
_cell.angle_gamma   90.00
#
_symmetry.space_group_name_H-M   'P 1'
#
loop_
_entity.id
_entity.type
_entity.pdbx_description
1 polymer ?
#
loop_
_entity_poly.entity_id
_entity_poly.type
_entity_poly.pdbx_seq_one_letter_code
_entity_poly.pdbx_strand_id
1 'polypeptide(L)'
;MSFVQWNCRSIKNKQIWLHQPPFSTSSFWIFQETFLKADDNLSHPNKIFFRTHRSNRLGGGLLIGIPKKLSGRVVYSKEDDPNLEILAVEVHSKNQSFTVINIYAPHGFNINPIKTFLNSLHTPTFIFGDFNLHHPLWGGNSQSSFSEDFVDWLNNSNFTLLNTSTPTHIINASTYSIIDLTLCSASISNETECYVFDCTFESDHTPIVISWTKLQNACRNIKTIKWNPIIEKSIEIFSSTDQPTIDTITSQISLTISNHTTNKILENKDYPPWWNAACHNFSRLKKYAWKKARSTISSSEWINYKKYRSKFKFHFKRAKDNYWDNISRISQNPKMFFKILHKLSNHTNPNVKNHDIIFHNNRYVTHPKTQSDLFAKHFSIQSTEVQPIPIDYGSDNEFLNRNIEFWELKRAIQRTKNSTPGADNIPAIWFKNLDDASLYKILFMFQQQLDFSVLPKNWKHAIILPIPKPNKDKTKLTSYRPIALTSVFCKIFERILAHRITNYLTCQKKLNSNQHGFLPFRDNHTAIYKISTAISEARKNKNFFVGVSLDIKSAYDSVHIDELIYKCLELGITGKIAKWMHHFLQERSFQIKWRNNLSNTNILFKGLPQGSVLSPILFVIFLNDFFETLDENVECSIFADDIFVYCSHHSMTYIQNKIQNTMENIYKWCSYWKMAICPDKSAIIDLSNKNFVSLPRITYAGIPLTWSESLKYLGIQFTKNNQNGCILRNLRSKALKKINGLKILGYKRNGPRTKHLITIVNNSIFSLFYYSCPIINKFSETHLKSCNVIQTTTLRIALGVPIWTPNIILLKLAGQEIMSAKIRRLAIQFFIKQIATHPFSPLIHTNDESNLQLVEKDAESLRVTFHNLNCIPDHVITLPVLPHSNPNLCEIFLKDFRFQSKELPVSIIATSFTECIQSFFPNHFIIATDGSKSHCYTSIAGLSNIQQFSYRIHPLNSVFTAEVLAICQALDELAVPEKDILILSDSYSALSSLQNITFRSPKVIQRLASKIHVRKRMNQNISLLWVPGHSGIFWNEKADSFAKQVTDSTPFIEWIASEDIISNLRKQSIQITHDNYRRSKYQAMIGNVPDIITISKWTKNRVQDRLIARIISKTIITPGLLHRFNLHPDPLCIVCNENNDISHILLKCKKYASFRVILWNKLNIVEPNITYEVLLSHVFTNKKNLTIFIQALKYFDIS
;
A
#
# COMPACT_ATOMS: atom_id res chain seq x y z
N MET A 1 30.35 7.63 21.43
CA MET A 1 29.19 7.38 22.32
C MET A 1 29.00 8.58 23.25
N SER A 2 27.81 8.70 23.84
CA SER A 2 27.48 9.80 24.76
C SER A 2 26.65 9.31 25.94
N PHE A 3 27.01 9.74 27.14
CA PHE A 3 26.31 9.51 28.40
C PHE A 3 25.71 10.83 28.88
N VAL A 4 24.55 10.75 29.53
CA VAL A 4 24.00 11.89 30.27
C VAL A 4 23.66 11.45 31.69
N GLN A 5 24.30 12.09 32.67
CA GLN A 5 24.00 11.98 34.08
C GLN A 5 23.04 13.12 34.47
N TRP A 6 21.99 12.81 35.24
CA TRP A 6 21.07 13.83 35.75
C TRP A 6 20.28 13.36 36.97
N ASN A 7 20.42 14.05 38.10
CA ASN A 7 19.43 13.99 39.18
C ASN A 7 18.17 14.71 38.69
N CYS A 8 17.16 13.89 38.36
CA CYS A 8 16.00 14.36 37.62
C CYS A 8 14.83 14.74 38.52
N ARG A 9 14.87 14.47 39.84
CA ARG A 9 13.83 14.81 40.82
C ARG A 9 12.40 14.63 40.27
N SER A 10 12.00 13.38 40.04
CA SER A 10 10.79 12.92 39.33
C SER A 10 10.83 12.96 37.79
N ILE A 11 11.01 11.78 37.18
CA ILE A 11 11.03 11.63 35.72
C ILE A 11 9.64 11.78 35.07
N LYS A 12 8.56 11.41 35.77
CA LYS A 12 7.18 11.46 35.25
C LYS A 12 6.77 12.87 34.82
N ASN A 13 7.14 13.86 35.63
CA ASN A 13 6.82 15.27 35.38
C ASN A 13 7.71 15.89 34.30
N LYS A 14 8.81 15.23 33.94
CA LYS A 14 9.88 15.76 33.07
C LYS A 14 10.05 14.99 31.76
N GLN A 15 9.14 14.07 31.43
CA GLN A 15 9.18 13.25 30.20
C GLN A 15 9.33 14.07 28.90
N ILE A 16 8.81 15.30 28.87
CA ILE A 16 8.91 16.16 27.70
C ILE A 16 10.37 16.53 27.37
N TRP A 17 11.23 16.65 28.39
CA TRP A 17 12.62 17.06 28.27
C TRP A 17 13.51 15.95 27.70
N LEU A 18 13.12 14.68 27.92
CA LEU A 18 13.81 13.51 27.37
C LEU A 18 13.85 13.48 25.83
N HIS A 19 13.03 14.30 25.17
CA HIS A 19 13.01 14.48 23.72
C HIS A 19 13.90 15.63 23.21
N GLN A 20 14.70 16.26 24.09
CA GLN A 20 15.64 17.32 23.73
C GLN A 20 17.10 16.92 24.03
N PRO A 21 18.09 17.48 23.32
CA PRO A 21 19.49 17.35 23.71
C PRO A 21 19.70 17.97 25.11
N PRO A 22 20.48 17.32 25.99
CA PRO A 22 21.38 16.21 25.69
C PRO A 22 20.71 14.81 25.76
N PHE A 23 19.50 14.68 26.29
CA PHE A 23 18.85 13.38 26.50
C PHE A 23 18.49 12.66 25.19
N SER A 24 17.99 13.38 24.19
CA SER A 24 17.60 12.77 22.90
C SER A 24 18.79 12.28 22.09
N THR A 25 19.98 12.86 22.30
CA THR A 25 21.22 12.55 21.59
C THR A 25 22.09 11.56 22.35
N SER A 26 21.89 11.42 23.66
CA SER A 26 22.70 10.54 24.49
C SER A 26 22.39 9.06 24.26
N SER A 27 23.45 8.27 24.09
CA SER A 27 23.37 6.82 23.97
C SER A 27 22.95 6.17 25.29
N PHE A 28 23.46 6.67 26.41
CA PHE A 28 23.17 6.18 27.75
C PHE A 28 22.46 7.24 28.59
N TRP A 29 21.49 6.83 29.41
CA TRP A 29 20.82 7.67 30.41
C TRP A 29 21.15 7.17 31.80
N ILE A 30 21.60 8.05 32.68
CA ILE A 30 21.98 7.71 34.05
C ILE A 30 21.31 8.72 34.95
N PHE A 31 20.16 8.33 35.52
CA PHE A 31 19.31 9.24 36.26
C PHE A 31 19.22 8.83 37.72
N GLN A 32 19.27 9.84 38.59
CA GLN A 32 19.03 9.75 40.03
C GLN A 32 17.66 10.38 40.36
N GLU A 33 17.11 10.02 41.52
CA GLU A 33 15.79 10.49 42.00
C GLU A 33 14.65 10.36 40.96
N THR A 34 14.48 9.17 40.41
CA THR A 34 13.48 8.96 39.35
C THR A 34 12.03 9.01 39.86
N PHE A 35 11.82 8.69 41.14
CA PHE A 35 10.52 8.60 41.82
C PHE A 35 9.54 7.61 41.14
N LEU A 36 10.08 6.59 40.48
CA LEU A 36 9.30 5.51 39.88
C LEU A 36 8.93 4.46 40.93
N LYS A 37 7.70 3.95 40.88
CA LYS A 37 7.21 2.82 41.68
C LYS A 37 7.28 1.51 40.89
N ALA A 38 7.11 0.37 41.57
CA ALA A 38 7.10 -0.96 40.96
C ALA A 38 6.17 -1.05 39.73
N ASP A 39 4.94 -0.55 39.88
CA ASP A 39 3.87 -0.61 38.86
C ASP A 39 4.04 0.40 37.71
N ASP A 40 5.02 1.29 37.80
CA ASP A 40 5.19 2.34 36.79
C ASP A 40 5.84 1.77 35.52
N ASN A 41 5.08 1.79 34.43
CA ASN A 41 5.54 1.36 33.12
C ASN A 41 6.27 2.49 32.37
N LEU A 42 7.60 2.55 32.52
CA LEU A 42 8.46 3.39 31.69
C LEU A 42 9.06 2.56 30.56
N SER A 43 8.72 2.89 29.31
CA SER A 43 9.29 2.22 28.13
C SER A 43 9.83 3.22 27.11
N HIS A 44 10.96 2.88 26.49
CA HIS A 44 11.55 3.68 25.42
C HIS A 44 11.82 2.80 24.20
N PRO A 45 11.55 3.29 22.97
CA PRO A 45 11.68 2.48 21.76
C PRO A 45 13.10 1.92 21.57
N ASN A 46 14.12 2.69 21.99
CA ASN A 46 15.52 2.41 21.66
C ASN A 46 16.41 2.05 22.87
N LYS A 47 15.88 2.01 24.10
CA LYS A 47 16.68 1.75 25.31
C LYS A 47 16.10 0.60 26.15
N ILE A 48 16.99 -0.13 26.82
CA ILE A 48 16.69 -1.09 27.89
C ILE A 48 16.95 -0.35 29.19
N PHE A 49 16.02 -0.46 30.14
CA PHE A 49 16.12 0.21 31.44
C PHE A 49 16.42 -0.81 32.53
N PHE A 50 17.45 -0.54 33.30
CA PHE A 50 17.72 -1.13 34.60
C PHE A 50 17.38 -0.07 35.63
N ARG A 51 16.62 -0.42 36.67
CA ARG A 51 16.18 0.55 37.67
C ARG A 51 16.05 -0.09 39.04
N THR A 52 16.20 0.73 40.06
CA THR A 52 15.90 0.41 41.47
C THR A 52 14.78 1.34 41.95
N HIS A 53 14.04 0.95 42.99
CA HIS A 53 12.95 1.77 43.52
C HIS A 53 12.78 1.57 45.03
N ARG A 54 12.45 2.64 45.76
CA ARG A 54 12.14 2.53 47.20
C ARG A 54 10.68 2.17 47.42
N SER A 55 10.43 1.16 48.25
CA SER A 55 9.09 0.73 48.68
C SER A 55 8.55 1.57 49.85
N ASN A 56 9.41 2.05 50.75
CA ASN A 56 9.01 2.52 52.09
C ASN A 56 8.90 4.05 52.28
N ARG A 57 9.24 4.87 51.28
CA ARG A 57 9.12 6.36 51.37
C ARG A 57 8.99 7.05 50.02
N LEU A 58 8.52 8.30 50.04
CA LEU A 58 8.48 9.18 48.88
C LEU A 58 9.90 9.73 48.59
N GLY A 59 10.47 9.39 47.43
CA GLY A 59 11.75 9.91 46.94
C GLY A 59 12.87 8.86 46.79
N GLY A 60 13.80 9.08 45.86
CA GLY A 60 14.88 8.15 45.50
C GLY A 60 14.66 7.37 44.19
N GLY A 61 15.47 6.32 43.98
CA GLY A 61 15.39 5.39 42.86
C GLY A 61 16.30 5.77 41.69
N LEU A 62 17.07 4.79 41.21
CA LEU A 62 18.08 4.93 40.16
C LEU A 62 17.58 4.36 38.83
N LEU A 63 18.04 4.93 37.71
CA LEU A 63 17.81 4.38 36.38
C LEU A 63 19.06 4.44 35.50
N ILE A 64 19.42 3.30 34.92
CA ILE A 64 20.41 3.18 33.85
C ILE A 64 19.69 2.73 32.58
N GLY A 65 19.71 3.58 31.56
CA GLY A 65 19.15 3.32 30.23
C GLY A 65 20.23 3.07 29.19
N ILE A 66 20.39 1.82 28.75
CA ILE A 66 21.37 1.46 27.72
C ILE A 66 20.71 1.32 26.34
N PRO A 67 21.42 1.51 25.21
CA PRO A 67 20.89 1.22 23.88
C PRO A 67 20.46 -0.25 23.72
N LYS A 68 19.28 -0.53 23.14
CA LYS A 68 18.79 -1.90 22.83
C LYS A 68 19.69 -2.75 21.92
N LYS A 69 20.70 -2.14 21.31
CA LYS A 69 21.71 -2.82 20.48
C LYS A 69 22.84 -3.43 21.30
N LEU A 70 22.92 -3.09 22.59
CA LEU A 70 23.87 -3.61 23.56
C LEU A 70 23.10 -4.52 24.52
N SER A 71 23.76 -5.55 25.02
CA SER A 71 23.29 -6.32 26.17
C SER A 71 23.84 -5.70 27.43
N GLY A 72 23.08 -5.80 28.52
CA GLY A 72 23.60 -5.45 29.83
C GLY A 72 22.97 -6.33 30.90
N ARG A 73 23.68 -6.48 32.02
CA ARG A 73 23.21 -7.21 33.20
C ARG A 73 23.50 -6.39 34.45
N VAL A 74 22.61 -6.44 35.43
CA VAL A 74 22.89 -5.87 36.76
C VAL A 74 23.94 -6.75 37.42
N VAL A 75 25.05 -6.16 37.84
CA VAL A 75 26.15 -6.85 38.53
C VAL A 75 26.17 -6.57 40.03
N TYR A 76 25.61 -5.44 40.45
CA TYR A 76 25.43 -5.10 41.86
C TYR A 76 24.28 -4.10 42.02
N SER A 77 23.48 -4.26 43.07
CA SER A 77 22.43 -3.32 43.45
C SER A 77 22.28 -3.28 44.97
N LYS A 78 22.21 -2.08 45.55
CA LYS A 78 21.95 -1.84 46.97
C LYS A 78 20.74 -0.91 47.10
N GLU A 79 19.64 -1.43 47.65
CA GLU A 79 18.34 -0.73 47.73
C GLU A 79 17.85 -0.49 49.16
N ASP A 80 18.34 -1.25 50.15
CA ASP A 80 17.83 -1.26 51.53
C ASP A 80 18.48 -0.22 52.47
N ASP A 81 19.46 0.55 51.97
CA ASP A 81 20.15 1.56 52.75
C ASP A 81 19.51 2.94 52.55
N PRO A 82 18.96 3.57 53.62
CA PRO A 82 18.32 4.87 53.51
C PRO A 82 19.30 5.99 53.12
N ASN A 83 20.60 5.79 53.28
CA ASN A 83 21.60 6.82 53.02
C ASN A 83 22.39 6.56 51.73
N LEU A 84 22.16 5.45 51.03
CA LEU A 84 22.96 5.07 49.86
C LEU A 84 22.26 4.09 48.90
N GLU A 85 22.01 4.53 47.67
CA GLU A 85 21.51 3.67 46.59
C GLU A 85 22.61 3.43 45.56
N ILE A 86 22.77 2.19 45.12
CA ILE A 86 23.73 1.83 44.07
C ILE A 86 23.07 0.92 43.05
N LEU A 87 23.31 1.19 41.77
CA LEU A 87 22.95 0.32 40.66
C LEU A 87 24.14 0.22 39.70
N ALA A 88 24.73 -0.97 39.59
CA ALA A 88 25.82 -1.24 38.67
C ALA A 88 25.36 -2.20 37.56
N VAL A 89 25.59 -1.80 36.30
CA VAL A 89 25.22 -2.56 35.11
C VAL A 89 26.46 -2.77 34.24
N GLU A 90 26.82 -4.02 34.03
CA GLU A 90 27.83 -4.39 33.04
C GLU A 90 27.19 -4.37 31.64
N VAL A 91 27.83 -3.69 30.69
CA VAL A 91 27.35 -3.50 29.32
C VAL A 91 28.29 -4.19 28.35
N HIS A 92 27.76 -5.06 27.50
CA HIS A 92 28.51 -5.80 26.50
C HIS A 92 28.25 -5.24 25.09
N SER A 93 29.33 -4.93 24.38
CA SER A 93 29.35 -4.57 22.96
C SER A 93 30.16 -5.60 22.17
N LYS A 94 30.03 -5.59 20.83
CA LYS A 94 30.63 -6.62 19.94
C LYS A 94 32.15 -6.80 20.12
N ASN A 95 32.87 -5.78 20.58
CA ASN A 95 34.33 -5.78 20.68
C ASN A 95 34.86 -5.39 22.07
N GLN A 96 34.00 -5.12 23.07
CA GLN A 96 34.43 -4.66 24.41
C GLN A 96 33.27 -4.74 25.43
N SER A 97 33.57 -5.02 26.69
CA SER A 97 32.67 -4.87 27.85
C SER A 97 33.14 -3.73 28.75
N PHE A 98 32.19 -3.04 29.39
CA PHE A 98 32.47 -1.98 30.36
C PHE A 98 31.32 -1.88 31.38
N THR A 99 31.60 -1.37 32.58
CA THR A 99 30.62 -1.25 33.66
C THR A 99 30.15 0.18 33.84
N VAL A 100 28.85 0.36 34.08
CA VAL A 100 28.24 1.65 34.41
C VAL A 100 27.63 1.56 35.80
N ILE A 101 28.10 2.41 36.71
CA ILE A 101 27.62 2.48 38.09
C ILE A 101 26.87 3.79 38.27
N ASN A 102 25.69 3.71 38.87
CA ASN A 102 24.86 4.84 39.24
C ASN A 102 24.72 4.87 40.78
N ILE A 103 25.03 5.99 41.41
CA ILE A 103 25.03 6.18 42.87
C ILE A 103 24.11 7.35 43.25
N TYR A 104 23.36 7.21 44.34
CA TYR A 104 22.66 8.32 44.97
C TYR A 104 22.81 8.24 46.49
N ALA A 105 23.42 9.26 47.08
CA ALA A 105 23.67 9.37 48.51
C ALA A 105 23.14 10.71 49.04
N PRO A 106 21.92 10.78 49.60
CA PRO A 106 21.28 12.04 49.98
C PRO A 106 21.97 12.81 51.11
N HIS A 107 22.82 12.15 51.91
CA HIS A 107 23.50 12.75 53.07
C HIS A 107 25.02 12.54 53.06
N GLY A 108 25.60 12.20 51.90
CA GLY A 108 26.96 11.66 51.84
C GLY A 108 27.02 10.21 52.33
N PHE A 109 28.14 9.55 52.08
CA PHE A 109 28.37 8.17 52.50
C PHE A 109 29.85 7.89 52.79
N ASN A 110 30.12 6.92 53.66
CA ASN A 110 31.45 6.38 53.85
C ASN A 110 31.74 5.36 52.72
N ILE A 111 32.92 5.45 52.09
CA ILE A 111 33.33 4.60 50.95
C ILE A 111 33.70 3.17 51.36
N ASN A 112 34.11 2.95 52.61
CA ASN A 112 34.64 1.66 53.10
C ASN A 112 33.74 0.44 52.83
N PRO A 113 32.40 0.49 53.01
CA PRO A 113 31.51 -0.64 52.75
C PRO A 113 31.43 -1.07 51.28
N ILE A 114 31.87 -0.22 50.34
CA ILE A 114 31.76 -0.44 48.88
C ILE A 114 33.13 -0.54 48.21
N LYS A 115 34.21 -0.18 48.92
CA LYS A 115 35.59 -0.22 48.44
C LYS A 115 36.00 -1.57 47.86
N THR A 116 35.65 -2.67 48.54
CA THR A 116 35.89 -4.04 48.06
C THR A 116 35.15 -4.34 46.75
N PHE A 117 33.90 -3.88 46.60
CA PHE A 117 33.16 -4.04 45.36
C PHE A 117 33.80 -3.22 44.22
N LEU A 118 34.10 -1.93 44.43
CA LEU A 118 34.71 -1.09 43.39
C LEU A 118 36.08 -1.60 42.96
N ASN A 119 36.88 -2.12 43.90
CA ASN A 119 38.20 -2.69 43.61
C ASN A 119 38.13 -4.05 42.89
N SER A 120 36.99 -4.75 42.95
CA SER A 120 36.79 -6.04 42.28
C SER A 120 36.48 -5.93 40.77
N LEU A 121 36.33 -4.72 40.22
CA LEU A 121 35.91 -4.51 38.83
C LEU A 121 37.09 -4.60 37.85
N HIS A 122 37.03 -5.59 36.94
CA HIS A 122 38.09 -5.85 35.95
C HIS A 122 37.86 -5.24 34.56
N THR A 123 36.70 -4.61 34.33
CA THR A 123 36.38 -3.94 33.06
C THR A 123 36.49 -2.42 33.19
N PRO A 124 36.74 -1.67 32.09
CA PRO A 124 36.66 -0.22 32.12
C PRO A 124 35.32 0.22 32.70
N THR A 125 35.33 1.13 33.66
CA THR A 125 34.17 1.45 34.48
C THR A 125 33.90 2.95 34.48
N PHE A 126 32.63 3.33 34.36
CA PHE A 126 32.14 4.69 34.61
C PHE A 126 31.29 4.69 35.87
N ILE A 127 31.52 5.67 36.75
CA ILE A 127 30.72 5.88 37.96
C ILE A 127 30.07 7.26 37.86
N PHE A 128 28.76 7.30 37.99
CA PHE A 128 27.94 8.51 37.92
C PHE A 128 27.09 8.59 39.18
N GLY A 129 26.88 9.77 39.74
CA GLY A 129 25.97 9.88 40.87
C GLY A 129 25.87 11.25 41.49
N ASP A 130 24.88 11.40 42.35
CA ASP A 130 24.77 12.52 43.28
C ASP A 130 25.24 12.02 44.65
N PHE A 131 26.44 12.47 45.03
CA PHE A 131 27.19 11.96 46.17
C PHE A 131 26.90 12.77 47.44
N ASN A 132 26.41 14.01 47.31
CA ASN A 132 26.33 15.00 48.39
C ASN A 132 27.62 15.15 49.22
N LEU A 133 28.79 14.94 48.60
CA LEU A 133 30.10 15.16 49.21
C LEU A 133 30.65 16.52 48.79
N HIS A 134 31.24 17.24 49.75
CA HIS A 134 31.84 18.56 49.54
C HIS A 134 33.35 18.48 49.82
N HIS A 135 34.17 18.88 48.85
CA HIS A 135 35.63 18.89 49.01
C HIS A 135 36.30 19.92 48.08
N PRO A 136 37.40 20.57 48.51
CA PRO A 136 38.16 21.49 47.66
C PRO A 136 38.68 20.88 46.34
N LEU A 137 39.01 19.59 46.33
CA LEU A 137 39.55 18.86 45.16
C LEU A 137 38.71 19.02 43.88
N TRP A 138 37.38 19.11 44.00
CA TRP A 138 36.47 19.31 42.87
C TRP A 138 35.74 20.66 42.90
N GLY A 139 36.29 21.63 43.62
CA GLY A 139 35.83 23.03 43.61
C GLY A 139 34.77 23.39 44.66
N GLY A 140 34.66 22.62 45.76
CA GLY A 140 33.82 22.99 46.91
C GLY A 140 34.53 23.95 47.88
N ASN A 141 33.79 24.89 48.48
CA ASN A 141 34.30 25.83 49.50
C ASN A 141 34.24 25.27 50.93
N SER A 142 33.71 24.06 51.10
CA SER A 142 33.53 23.39 52.38
C SER A 142 33.89 21.91 52.26
N GLN A 143 34.21 21.30 53.39
CA GLN A 143 34.57 19.88 53.50
C GLN A 143 33.49 19.15 54.31
N SER A 144 32.94 18.08 53.75
CA SER A 144 31.98 17.19 54.43
C SER A 144 32.71 16.13 55.25
N SER A 145 32.08 15.60 56.31
CA SER A 145 32.70 14.61 57.22
C SER A 145 33.23 13.33 56.55
N PHE A 146 32.65 12.91 55.42
CA PHE A 146 33.05 11.70 54.69
C PHE A 146 33.84 11.96 53.41
N SER A 147 34.13 13.23 53.06
CA SER A 147 34.83 13.51 51.81
C SER A 147 36.32 13.20 51.86
N GLU A 148 36.96 13.25 53.03
CA GLU A 148 38.38 12.92 53.17
C GLU A 148 38.64 11.43 52.87
N ASP A 149 37.89 10.54 53.53
CA ASP A 149 37.92 9.10 53.26
C ASP A 149 37.70 8.76 51.77
N PHE A 150 36.83 9.52 51.10
CA PHE A 150 36.53 9.34 49.68
C PHE A 150 37.68 9.83 48.79
N VAL A 151 38.31 10.96 49.14
CA VAL A 151 39.48 11.50 48.43
C VAL A 151 40.69 10.60 48.60
N ASP A 152 40.94 10.10 49.81
CA ASP A 152 41.98 9.12 50.08
C ASP A 152 41.76 7.82 49.30
N TRP A 153 40.52 7.34 49.21
CA TRP A 153 40.21 6.22 48.33
C TRP A 153 40.46 6.56 46.86
N LEU A 154 40.01 7.72 46.39
CA LEU A 154 40.17 8.14 44.99
C LEU A 154 41.65 8.17 44.58
N ASN A 155 42.50 8.80 45.41
CA ASN A 155 43.95 8.91 45.21
C ASN A 155 44.64 7.54 45.18
N ASN A 156 44.11 6.56 45.92
CA ASN A 156 44.65 5.19 45.99
C ASN A 156 43.94 4.20 45.05
N SER A 157 43.10 4.67 44.13
CA SER A 157 42.30 3.83 43.22
C SER A 157 42.68 4.03 41.75
N ASN A 158 42.21 3.13 40.88
CA ASN A 158 42.37 3.24 39.42
C ASN A 158 41.30 4.14 38.76
N PHE A 159 40.64 5.02 39.52
CA PHE A 159 39.59 5.91 39.04
C PHE A 159 40.08 7.36 38.95
N THR A 160 39.62 8.06 37.93
CA THR A 160 39.91 9.48 37.71
C THR A 160 38.59 10.26 37.69
N LEU A 161 38.58 11.41 38.36
CA LEU A 161 37.45 12.32 38.37
C LEU A 161 37.39 13.12 37.06
N LEU A 162 36.23 13.13 36.40
CA LEU A 162 36.00 13.82 35.13
C LEU A 162 35.28 15.17 35.28
N ASN A 163 34.82 15.50 36.48
CA ASN A 163 34.09 16.74 36.73
C ASN A 163 34.96 17.98 36.48
N THR A 164 34.36 18.99 35.86
CA THR A 164 34.91 20.34 35.76
C THR A 164 34.56 21.14 37.03
N SER A 165 35.27 22.23 37.30
CA SER A 165 34.99 23.19 38.39
C SER A 165 33.66 23.96 38.25
N THR A 166 32.78 23.49 37.36
CA THR A 166 31.47 24.08 37.07
C THR A 166 30.39 23.51 38.00
N PRO A 167 29.55 24.34 38.64
CA PRO A 167 28.53 23.85 39.56
C PRO A 167 27.47 22.95 38.91
N THR A 168 27.08 21.87 39.61
CA THR A 168 26.13 20.86 39.12
C THR A 168 24.75 21.00 39.77
N HIS A 169 24.67 21.53 41.00
CA HIS A 169 23.44 21.74 41.76
C HIS A 169 23.23 23.21 42.11
N ILE A 170 22.00 23.71 41.95
CA ILE A 170 21.63 25.12 42.10
C ILE A 170 20.39 25.23 43.00
N ILE A 171 20.57 25.73 44.22
CA ILE A 171 19.47 25.93 45.18
C ILE A 171 18.81 27.29 44.93
N ASN A 172 19.60 28.37 44.89
CA ASN A 172 19.20 29.76 44.65
C ASN A 172 20.28 30.49 43.83
N ALA A 173 20.01 31.72 43.39
CA ALA A 173 20.90 32.51 42.53
C ALA A 173 22.33 32.73 43.09
N SER A 174 22.51 32.61 44.41
CA SER A 174 23.76 32.83 45.14
C SER A 174 24.40 31.58 45.75
N THR A 175 23.75 30.42 45.69
CA THR A 175 24.20 29.19 46.37
C THR A 175 24.25 28.00 45.40
N TYR A 176 25.44 27.50 45.14
CA TYR A 176 25.71 26.44 44.18
C TYR A 176 26.71 25.42 44.76
N SER A 177 26.60 24.16 44.35
CA SER A 177 27.48 23.08 44.80
C SER A 177 27.83 22.12 43.67
N ILE A 178 28.96 21.42 43.82
CA ILE A 178 29.44 20.36 42.92
C ILE A 178 29.32 19.05 43.69
N ILE A 179 28.12 18.47 43.64
CA ILE A 179 27.76 17.25 44.37
C ILE A 179 27.46 16.07 43.44
N ASP A 180 27.18 16.37 42.16
CA ASP A 180 26.99 15.36 41.12
C ASP A 180 28.35 14.99 40.52
N LEU A 181 28.97 13.91 41.00
CA LEU A 181 30.29 13.47 40.56
C LEU A 181 30.21 12.39 39.46
N THR A 182 31.20 12.42 38.58
CA THR A 182 31.42 11.53 37.44
C THR A 182 32.88 11.08 37.45
N LEU A 183 33.11 9.77 37.54
CA LEU A 183 34.42 9.15 37.52
C LEU A 183 34.50 8.15 36.37
N CYS A 184 35.71 7.92 35.87
CA CYS A 184 35.99 6.83 34.94
C CYS A 184 37.29 6.09 35.32
N SER A 185 37.48 4.87 34.84
CA SER A 185 38.77 4.19 34.98
C SER A 185 39.88 4.98 34.29
N ALA A 186 41.05 5.05 34.90
CA ALA A 186 42.20 5.80 34.38
C ALA A 186 42.56 5.40 32.94
N SER A 187 42.36 4.14 32.56
CA SER A 187 42.62 3.57 31.23
C SER A 187 41.78 4.16 30.09
N ILE A 188 40.66 4.84 30.38
CA ILE A 188 39.77 5.44 29.38
C ILE A 188 39.65 6.96 29.51
N SER A 189 40.29 7.56 30.51
CA SER A 189 40.22 9.00 30.82
C SER A 189 40.57 9.88 29.61
N ASN A 190 41.69 9.59 28.95
CA ASN A 190 42.17 10.32 27.76
C ASN A 190 41.28 10.17 26.52
N GLU A 191 40.33 9.24 26.52
CA GLU A 191 39.38 9.03 25.42
C GLU A 191 38.02 9.69 25.70
N THR A 192 37.86 10.36 26.85
CA THR A 192 36.58 10.90 27.33
C THR A 192 36.60 12.42 27.47
N GLU A 193 35.50 13.05 27.07
CA GLU A 193 35.26 14.48 27.31
C GLU A 193 34.02 14.65 28.19
N CYS A 194 34.10 15.50 29.20
CA CYS A 194 33.01 15.77 30.14
C CYS A 194 32.68 17.26 30.17
N TYR A 195 31.40 17.61 30.13
CA TYR A 195 30.96 18.99 30.33
C TYR A 195 29.57 19.06 30.99
N VAL A 196 29.34 20.11 31.77
CA VAL A 196 28.04 20.41 32.39
C VAL A 196 27.16 21.18 31.39
N PHE A 197 25.90 20.77 31.24
CA PHE A 197 25.01 21.33 30.23
C PHE A 197 24.44 22.71 30.63
N ASP A 198 24.20 23.60 29.67
CA ASP A 198 23.70 24.96 29.95
C ASP A 198 22.18 25.03 30.33
N CYS A 199 21.59 24.01 30.93
CA CYS A 199 20.16 24.03 31.30
C CYS A 199 19.81 22.94 32.31
N THR A 200 19.02 23.26 33.35
CA THR A 200 18.61 22.31 34.40
C THR A 200 17.34 21.50 34.08
N PHE A 201 16.65 21.81 32.98
CA PHE A 201 15.42 21.12 32.55
C PHE A 201 14.33 20.95 33.63
N GLU A 202 14.15 21.99 34.46
CA GLU A 202 13.17 22.02 35.56
C GLU A 202 13.54 21.12 36.75
N SER A 203 14.81 20.71 36.85
CA SER A 203 15.45 20.23 38.09
C SER A 203 16.25 21.37 38.74
N ASP A 204 16.60 21.18 40.00
CA ASP A 204 17.65 21.89 40.77
C ASP A 204 19.06 21.42 40.38
N HIS A 205 19.18 20.24 39.77
CA HIS A 205 20.42 19.73 39.20
C HIS A 205 20.55 19.95 37.69
N THR A 206 21.79 20.14 37.24
CA THR A 206 22.18 20.35 35.85
C THR A 206 22.72 19.05 35.24
N PRO A 207 22.25 18.62 34.06
CA PRO A 207 22.77 17.40 33.44
C PRO A 207 24.25 17.51 33.08
N ILE A 208 24.99 16.43 33.28
CA ILE A 208 26.39 16.29 32.90
C ILE A 208 26.46 15.38 31.67
N VAL A 209 27.21 15.78 30.64
CA VAL A 209 27.33 15.04 29.39
C VAL A 209 28.75 14.55 29.22
N ILE A 210 28.90 13.26 28.94
CA ILE A 210 30.19 12.61 28.74
C ILE A 210 30.22 12.02 27.33
N SER A 211 31.27 12.31 26.56
CA SER A 211 31.53 11.78 25.23
C SER A 211 32.66 10.75 25.31
N TRP A 212 32.57 9.66 24.53
CA TRP A 212 33.61 8.62 24.43
C TRP A 212 33.84 8.24 22.95
N THR A 213 35.03 8.48 22.41
CA THR A 213 35.30 8.61 20.97
C THR A 213 35.25 7.30 20.15
N LYS A 214 35.50 6.14 20.76
CA LYS A 214 35.69 4.83 20.09
C LYS A 214 34.50 4.25 19.28
N LEU A 215 33.32 4.89 19.26
CA LEU A 215 32.06 4.36 18.66
C LEU A 215 31.15 5.48 18.08
N GLN A 216 31.20 5.73 16.74
CA GLN A 216 30.31 6.65 15.98
C GLN A 216 29.51 5.94 14.84
N ASN A 217 28.39 6.53 14.37
CA ASN A 217 27.43 5.96 13.37
C ASN A 217 27.21 6.90 12.15
N ALA A 218 26.89 6.35 10.95
CA ALA A 218 26.79 7.05 9.64
C ALA A 218 25.48 7.83 9.30
N CYS A 219 25.59 8.86 8.42
CA CYS A 219 24.53 9.79 7.91
C CYS A 219 23.84 9.37 6.58
N ARG A 220 22.79 10.10 6.13
CA ARG A 220 21.99 9.80 4.90
C ARG A 220 21.96 10.97 3.88
N ASN A 221 21.95 10.67 2.57
CA ASN A 221 21.84 11.66 1.48
C ASN A 221 20.48 11.61 0.75
N ILE A 222 19.99 12.76 0.24
CA ILE A 222 18.79 12.90 -0.61
C ILE A 222 19.17 13.58 -1.93
N LYS A 223 18.56 13.16 -3.06
CA LYS A 223 18.72 13.78 -4.39
C LYS A 223 17.50 14.65 -4.76
N THR A 224 17.72 15.79 -5.40
CA THR A 224 16.69 16.71 -5.94
C THR A 224 16.98 17.07 -7.41
N ILE A 225 15.97 17.02 -8.28
CA ILE A 225 16.11 17.21 -9.75
C ILE A 225 15.22 18.37 -10.20
N LYS A 226 15.72 19.25 -11.08
CA LYS A 226 14.95 20.35 -11.72
C LYS A 226 14.57 19.98 -13.16
N TRP A 227 13.28 19.84 -13.47
CA TRP A 227 12.81 19.29 -14.76
C TRP A 227 12.76 20.26 -15.94
N ASN A 228 12.33 21.52 -15.75
CA ASN A 228 12.13 22.45 -16.88
C ASN A 228 13.41 22.64 -17.73
N PRO A 229 14.59 22.92 -17.14
CA PRO A 229 15.82 23.08 -17.93
C PRO A 229 16.23 21.81 -18.67
N ILE A 230 15.92 20.63 -18.11
CA ILE A 230 16.20 19.35 -18.75
C ILE A 230 15.37 19.19 -20.01
N ILE A 231 14.08 19.60 -19.98
CA ILE A 231 13.18 19.47 -21.13
C ILE A 231 13.56 20.45 -22.24
N GLU A 232 13.83 21.72 -21.92
CA GLU A 232 14.30 22.71 -22.90
C GLU A 232 15.57 22.24 -23.61
N LYS A 233 16.58 21.79 -22.85
CA LYS A 233 17.82 21.27 -23.44
C LYS A 233 17.61 19.97 -24.23
N SER A 234 16.65 19.12 -23.82
CA SER A 234 16.31 17.92 -24.58
C SER A 234 15.74 18.26 -25.96
N ILE A 235 14.87 19.28 -26.05
CA ILE A 235 14.29 19.75 -27.31
C ILE A 235 15.40 20.30 -28.22
N GLU A 236 16.32 21.09 -27.69
CA GLU A 236 17.49 21.58 -28.44
C GLU A 236 18.37 20.44 -28.99
N ILE A 237 18.63 19.41 -28.19
CA ILE A 237 19.39 18.21 -28.62
C ILE A 237 18.69 17.54 -29.80
N PHE A 238 17.37 17.37 -29.71
CA PHE A 238 16.60 16.79 -30.80
C PHE A 238 16.63 17.64 -32.06
N SER A 239 16.64 18.97 -31.94
CA SER A 239 16.62 19.90 -33.10
C SER A 239 17.98 20.14 -33.75
N SER A 240 19.08 19.98 -33.01
CA SER A 240 20.44 20.25 -33.48
C SER A 240 21.13 19.06 -34.14
N THR A 241 20.57 17.85 -34.03
CA THR A 241 21.16 16.63 -34.57
C THR A 241 20.33 16.13 -35.74
N ASP A 242 20.89 16.09 -36.94
CA ASP A 242 20.28 15.41 -38.09
C ASP A 242 20.46 13.90 -37.91
N GLN A 243 19.35 13.18 -37.74
CA GLN A 243 19.29 11.72 -37.50
C GLN A 243 20.14 11.18 -36.32
N PRO A 244 19.83 11.58 -35.08
CA PRO A 244 20.56 11.10 -33.92
C PRO A 244 20.30 9.61 -33.65
N THR A 245 21.35 8.86 -33.32
CA THR A 245 21.23 7.47 -32.83
C THR A 245 20.67 7.42 -31.39
N ILE A 246 20.12 6.26 -30.98
CA ILE A 246 19.63 6.08 -29.60
C ILE A 246 20.76 6.27 -28.58
N ASP A 247 21.97 5.82 -28.88
CA ASP A 247 23.11 5.91 -27.96
C ASP A 247 23.60 7.35 -27.76
N THR A 248 23.67 8.15 -28.84
CA THR A 248 24.07 9.57 -28.76
C THR A 248 23.06 10.38 -27.95
N ILE A 249 21.76 10.21 -28.21
CA ILE A 249 20.70 10.87 -27.43
C ILE A 249 20.72 10.45 -25.96
N THR A 250 20.83 9.14 -25.70
CA THR A 250 20.79 8.60 -24.34
C THR A 250 21.93 9.17 -23.49
N SER A 251 23.14 9.26 -24.05
CA SER A 251 24.31 9.80 -23.36
C SER A 251 24.17 11.30 -23.07
N GLN A 252 23.76 12.10 -24.05
CA GLN A 252 23.56 13.55 -23.89
C GLN A 252 22.45 13.90 -22.88
N ILE A 253 21.33 13.18 -22.90
CA ILE A 253 20.25 13.38 -21.92
C ILE A 253 20.70 12.94 -20.53
N SER A 254 21.38 11.81 -20.41
CA SER A 254 21.87 11.32 -19.10
C SER A 254 22.79 12.35 -18.45
N LEU A 255 23.70 12.94 -19.23
CA LEU A 255 24.56 14.03 -18.79
C LEU A 255 23.75 15.25 -18.36
N THR A 256 22.77 15.68 -19.17
CA THR A 256 21.88 16.80 -18.85
C THR A 256 21.12 16.60 -17.54
N ILE A 257 20.56 15.40 -17.31
CA ILE A 257 19.90 15.04 -16.06
C ILE A 257 20.88 15.11 -14.88
N SER A 258 22.10 14.62 -15.06
CA SER A 258 23.13 14.63 -14.02
C SER A 258 23.52 16.05 -13.61
N ASN A 259 23.70 16.95 -14.58
CA ASN A 259 24.05 18.36 -14.36
C ASN A 259 22.96 19.13 -13.61
N HIS A 260 21.70 18.75 -13.80
CA HIS A 260 20.54 19.35 -13.12
C HIS A 260 20.06 18.56 -11.88
N THR A 261 20.88 17.62 -11.38
CA THR A 261 20.62 16.86 -10.14
C THR A 261 21.50 17.35 -8.99
N THR A 262 20.88 17.77 -7.88
CA THR A 262 21.56 18.21 -6.66
C THR A 262 21.49 17.15 -5.58
N ASN A 263 22.62 16.83 -4.94
CA ASN A 263 22.69 15.93 -3.79
C ASN A 263 22.69 16.76 -2.50
N LYS A 264 21.62 16.68 -1.71
CA LYS A 264 21.55 17.26 -0.37
C LYS A 264 21.94 16.20 0.66
N ILE A 265 23.11 16.33 1.26
CA ILE A 265 23.49 15.55 2.45
C ILE A 265 22.56 15.99 3.57
N LEU A 266 21.79 15.06 4.14
CA LEU A 266 21.09 15.32 5.38
C LEU A 266 22.05 14.96 6.50
N GLU A 267 22.55 15.98 7.20
CA GLU A 267 22.95 15.81 8.59
C GLU A 267 21.81 15.09 9.33
N ASN A 268 22.14 14.12 10.18
CA ASN A 268 21.16 13.57 11.11
C ASN A 268 20.65 14.74 11.96
N LYS A 269 19.52 15.33 11.58
CA LYS A 269 18.86 16.30 12.43
C LYS A 269 18.29 15.51 13.60
N ASP A 270 18.98 15.56 14.73
CA ASP A 270 18.60 14.96 16.02
C ASP A 270 17.31 15.55 16.63
N TYR A 271 16.56 16.29 15.82
CA TYR A 271 15.25 16.81 16.16
C TYR A 271 14.15 15.89 15.63
N PRO A 272 13.06 15.68 16.39
CA PRO A 272 11.90 14.94 15.90
C PRO A 272 11.40 15.49 14.55
N PRO A 273 10.80 14.65 13.68
CA PRO A 273 10.41 15.04 12.31
C PRO A 273 9.35 16.15 12.22
N TRP A 274 8.78 16.56 13.35
CA TRP A 274 7.82 17.64 13.49
C TRP A 274 8.42 18.95 14.02
N TRP A 275 9.71 18.98 14.32
CA TRP A 275 10.41 20.16 14.81
C TRP A 275 10.56 21.21 13.70
N ASN A 276 10.10 22.44 13.95
CA ASN A 276 10.09 23.52 12.96
C ASN A 276 10.87 24.77 13.44
N ALA A 277 11.01 25.77 12.58
CA ALA A 277 11.76 27.00 12.87
C ALA A 277 11.27 27.72 14.14
N ALA A 278 9.96 27.76 14.40
CA ALA A 278 9.41 28.35 15.61
C ALA A 278 9.85 27.59 16.88
N CYS A 279 9.84 26.25 16.86
CA CYS A 279 10.37 25.44 17.97
C CYS A 279 11.86 25.71 18.19
N HIS A 280 12.62 25.83 17.11
CA HIS A 280 14.05 26.12 17.17
C HIS A 280 14.31 27.52 17.76
N ASN A 281 13.64 28.55 17.26
CA ASN A 281 13.82 29.94 17.69
C ASN A 281 13.41 30.15 19.15
N PHE A 282 12.23 29.66 19.57
CA PHE A 282 11.80 29.81 20.96
C PHE A 282 12.60 28.93 21.94
N SER A 283 13.18 27.81 21.47
CA SER A 283 14.14 27.05 22.28
C SER A 283 15.42 27.86 22.52
N ARG A 284 15.95 28.54 21.48
CA ARG A 284 17.11 29.44 21.61
C ARG A 284 16.82 30.65 22.48
N LEU A 285 15.69 31.34 22.28
CA LEU A 285 15.28 32.48 23.11
C LEU A 285 15.05 32.08 24.56
N LYS A 286 14.46 30.89 24.81
CA LYS A 286 14.35 30.32 26.16
C LYS A 286 15.74 30.14 26.79
N LYS A 287 16.70 29.56 26.06
CA LYS A 287 18.08 29.36 26.53
C LYS A 287 18.80 30.70 26.79
N TYR A 288 18.66 31.67 25.89
CA TYR A 288 19.25 33.00 26.05
C TYR A 288 18.67 33.75 27.25
N ALA A 289 17.33 33.79 27.37
CA ALA A 289 16.66 34.41 28.51
C ALA A 289 17.00 33.70 29.83
N TRP A 290 17.22 32.38 29.80
CA TRP A 290 17.70 31.64 30.97
C TRP A 290 19.14 32.02 31.35
N LYS A 291 20.05 32.12 30.37
CA LYS A 291 21.44 32.57 30.61
C LYS A 291 21.47 34.00 31.17
N LYS A 292 20.68 34.90 30.59
CA LYS A 292 20.59 36.31 31.03
C LYS A 292 19.95 36.45 32.41
N ALA A 293 18.86 35.73 32.69
CA ALA A 293 18.25 35.69 34.01
C ALA A 293 19.21 35.14 35.09
N ARG A 294 20.12 34.23 34.69
CA ARG A 294 21.17 33.69 35.57
C ARG A 294 22.29 34.70 35.83
N SER A 295 22.65 35.52 34.85
CA SER A 295 23.76 36.49 34.99
C SER A 295 23.38 37.78 35.71
N THR A 296 22.13 38.24 35.62
CA THR A 296 21.70 39.55 36.18
C THR A 296 20.84 39.47 37.44
N ILE A 297 20.38 38.28 37.86
CA ILE A 297 19.60 38.05 39.11
C ILE A 297 18.36 38.97 39.24
N SER A 298 17.82 39.46 38.13
CA SER A 298 16.67 40.37 38.11
C SER A 298 15.33 39.65 37.96
N SER A 299 14.32 40.06 38.74
CA SER A 299 12.94 39.55 38.67
C SER A 299 12.31 39.69 37.28
N SER A 300 12.65 40.74 36.54
CA SER A 300 12.12 41.01 35.20
C SER A 300 12.66 40.03 34.14
N GLU A 301 13.93 39.63 34.24
CA GLU A 301 14.55 38.66 33.34
C GLU A 301 14.05 37.22 33.60
N TRP A 302 13.72 36.89 34.85
CA TRP A 302 13.04 35.64 35.18
C TRP A 302 11.61 35.56 34.64
N ILE A 303 10.87 36.68 34.61
CA ILE A 303 9.57 36.77 33.96
C ILE A 303 9.71 36.57 32.44
N ASN A 304 10.75 37.14 31.82
CA ASN A 304 11.07 36.91 30.41
C ASN A 304 11.38 35.44 30.10
N TYR A 305 12.16 34.76 30.95
CA TYR A 305 12.38 33.31 30.82
C TYR A 305 11.07 32.52 30.90
N LYS A 306 10.20 32.80 31.89
CA LYS A 306 8.88 32.16 32.02
C LYS A 306 8.01 32.39 30.78
N LYS A 307 8.02 33.61 30.21
CA LYS A 307 7.32 33.97 28.96
C LYS A 307 7.81 33.14 27.77
N TYR A 308 9.12 33.05 27.54
CA TYR A 308 9.67 32.27 26.43
C TYR A 308 9.51 30.75 26.64
N ARG A 309 9.53 30.26 27.89
CA ARG A 309 9.19 28.87 28.25
C ARG A 309 7.76 28.52 27.84
N SER A 310 6.79 29.38 28.14
CA SER A 310 5.38 29.17 27.75
C SER A 310 5.18 29.23 26.23
N LYS A 311 5.81 30.20 25.55
CA LYS A 311 5.78 30.30 24.07
C LYS A 311 6.39 29.06 23.41
N PHE A 312 7.52 28.57 23.93
CA PHE A 312 8.14 27.34 23.46
C PHE A 312 7.19 26.14 23.61
N LYS A 313 6.58 25.92 24.79
CA LYS A 313 5.60 24.83 25.02
C LYS A 313 4.42 24.91 24.04
N PHE A 314 3.89 26.11 23.79
CA PHE A 314 2.81 26.32 22.82
C PHE A 314 3.21 25.91 21.39
N HIS A 315 4.33 26.44 20.88
CA HIS A 315 4.78 26.17 19.52
C HIS A 315 5.23 24.72 19.33
N PHE A 316 5.81 24.10 20.36
CA PHE A 316 6.15 22.67 20.38
C PHE A 316 4.92 21.79 20.22
N LYS A 317 3.86 22.05 21.00
CA LYS A 317 2.59 21.30 20.91
C LYS A 317 1.95 21.49 19.53
N ARG A 318 1.92 22.73 19.03
CA ARG A 318 1.38 23.07 17.71
C ARG A 318 2.16 22.42 16.56
N ALA A 319 3.48 22.36 16.63
CA ALA A 319 4.32 21.73 15.60
C ALA A 319 4.10 20.21 15.54
N LYS A 320 3.99 19.57 16.71
CA LYS A 320 3.63 18.14 16.84
C LYS A 320 2.24 17.87 16.26
N ASP A 321 1.24 18.71 16.57
CA ASP A 321 -0.12 18.58 16.05
C ASP A 321 -0.17 18.80 14.52
N ASN A 322 0.47 19.86 14.01
CA ASN A 322 0.56 20.14 12.57
C ASN A 322 1.25 19.01 11.79
N TYR A 323 2.23 18.33 12.38
CA TYR A 323 2.86 17.17 11.74
C TYR A 323 1.91 15.98 11.63
N TRP A 324 1.12 15.69 12.66
CA TRP A 324 0.10 14.64 12.57
C TRP A 324 -1.01 15.03 11.60
N ASP A 325 -1.37 16.32 11.51
CA ASP A 325 -2.26 16.84 10.48
C ASP A 325 -1.64 16.69 9.07
N ASN A 326 -0.33 16.92 8.91
CA ASN A 326 0.37 16.70 7.64
C ASN A 326 0.53 15.20 7.31
N ILE A 327 0.76 14.32 8.29
CA ILE A 327 0.69 12.87 8.09
C ILE A 327 -0.73 12.45 7.71
N SER A 328 -1.75 13.11 8.24
CA SER A 328 -3.13 12.88 7.83
C SER A 328 -3.38 13.34 6.38
N ARG A 329 -2.72 14.41 5.91
CA ARG A 329 -2.70 14.76 4.47
C ARG A 329 -1.95 13.71 3.64
N ILE A 330 -0.82 13.19 4.13
CA ILE A 330 -0.07 12.08 3.50
C ILE A 330 -0.92 10.79 3.45
N SER A 331 -1.88 10.61 4.36
CA SER A 331 -2.79 9.45 4.36
C SER A 331 -3.79 9.45 3.19
N GLN A 332 -3.83 10.51 2.38
CA GLN A 332 -4.45 10.46 1.04
C GLN A 332 -3.68 9.54 0.09
N ASN A 333 -2.40 9.28 0.35
CA ASN A 333 -1.60 8.29 -0.37
C ASN A 333 -1.59 6.96 0.42
N PRO A 334 -2.38 5.96 -0.01
CA PRO A 334 -2.51 4.71 0.73
C PRO A 334 -1.17 4.02 0.90
N LYS A 335 -0.29 4.02 -0.12
CA LYS A 335 1.00 3.30 -0.12
C LYS A 335 1.95 3.79 0.98
N MET A 336 1.99 5.10 1.22
CA MET A 336 2.86 5.68 2.23
C MET A 336 2.35 5.37 3.64
N PHE A 337 1.03 5.39 3.83
CA PHE A 337 0.40 4.97 5.07
C PHE A 337 0.55 3.46 5.33
N PHE A 338 0.45 2.62 4.30
CA PHE A 338 0.75 1.18 4.37
C PHE A 338 2.18 0.93 4.84
N LYS A 339 3.16 1.68 4.32
CA LYS A 339 4.56 1.59 4.75
C LYS A 339 4.72 1.94 6.24
N ILE A 340 3.97 2.91 6.74
CA ILE A 340 3.94 3.28 8.16
C ILE A 340 3.31 2.14 8.98
N LEU A 341 2.15 1.63 8.56
CA LEU A 341 1.45 0.55 9.27
C LEU A 341 2.28 -0.74 9.31
N HIS A 342 2.96 -1.08 8.22
CA HIS A 342 3.82 -2.26 8.14
C HIS A 342 5.10 -2.12 8.98
N LYS A 343 5.61 -0.89 9.16
CA LYS A 343 6.70 -0.60 10.10
C LYS A 343 6.25 -0.76 11.54
N LEU A 344 5.05 -0.28 11.87
CA LEU A 344 4.50 -0.35 13.22
C LEU A 344 4.07 -1.77 13.60
N SER A 345 3.52 -2.55 12.66
CA SER A 345 3.03 -3.91 12.92
C SER A 345 4.13 -4.94 13.12
N ASN A 346 5.31 -4.71 12.54
CA ASN A 346 6.35 -5.73 12.47
C ASN A 346 7.26 -5.79 13.69
N HIS A 347 7.13 -4.89 14.69
CA HIS A 347 7.94 -4.81 15.93
C HIS A 347 9.45 -5.10 15.78
N THR A 348 9.98 -5.01 14.56
CA THR A 348 11.34 -5.37 14.22
C THR A 348 12.10 -4.08 14.12
N ASN A 349 13.05 -3.92 15.02
CA ASN A 349 13.97 -2.81 15.01
C ASN A 349 14.74 -2.83 13.67
N PRO A 350 14.54 -1.87 12.75
CA PRO A 350 15.27 -1.83 11.49
C PRO A 350 16.77 -1.63 11.69
N ASN A 351 17.19 -1.31 12.93
CA ASN A 351 18.59 -1.17 13.31
C ASN A 351 19.28 -2.48 13.70
N VAL A 352 18.57 -3.62 13.75
CA VAL A 352 19.23 -4.93 13.71
C VAL A 352 19.39 -5.30 12.23
N LYS A 353 20.48 -4.79 11.65
CA LYS A 353 20.81 -4.98 10.24
C LYS A 353 21.41 -6.37 9.99
N ASN A 354 20.63 -7.44 10.12
CA ASN A 354 21.05 -8.77 9.66
C ASN A 354 21.15 -8.87 8.12
N HIS A 355 20.83 -7.79 7.39
CA HIS A 355 20.98 -7.70 5.94
C HIS A 355 22.36 -7.21 5.50
N ASP A 356 23.21 -6.73 6.42
CA ASP A 356 24.55 -6.25 6.09
C ASP A 356 25.60 -7.38 6.15
N ILE A 357 25.18 -8.62 6.40
CA ILE A 357 26.05 -9.79 6.62
C ILE A 357 25.56 -10.94 5.73
N ILE A 358 26.46 -11.51 4.93
CA ILE A 358 26.21 -12.68 4.08
C ILE A 358 27.09 -13.84 4.57
N PHE A 359 26.53 -15.04 4.71
CA PHE A 359 27.29 -16.23 5.08
C PHE A 359 27.70 -16.99 3.80
N HIS A 360 29.00 -17.21 3.63
CA HIS A 360 29.57 -17.94 2.49
C HIS A 360 30.84 -18.67 2.93
N ASN A 361 30.99 -19.95 2.57
CA ASN A 361 32.14 -20.80 2.92
C ASN A 361 32.53 -20.76 4.40
N ASN A 362 31.57 -21.00 5.30
CA ASN A 362 31.76 -20.99 6.76
C ASN A 362 32.28 -19.68 7.38
N ARG A 363 32.22 -18.56 6.65
CA ARG A 363 32.61 -17.22 7.13
C ARG A 363 31.54 -16.18 6.82
N TYR A 364 31.49 -15.14 7.65
CA TYR A 364 30.61 -13.99 7.44
C TYR A 364 31.32 -12.90 6.62
N VAL A 365 30.74 -12.53 5.48
CA VAL A 365 31.21 -11.46 4.62
C VAL A 365 30.40 -10.19 4.89
N THR A 366 31.09 -9.09 5.21
CA THR A 366 30.48 -7.81 5.63
C THR A 366 30.80 -6.63 4.70
N HIS A 367 31.87 -6.75 3.90
CA HIS A 367 32.32 -5.69 3.00
C HIS A 367 31.39 -5.56 1.76
N PRO A 368 30.82 -4.38 1.47
CA PRO A 368 29.82 -4.20 0.42
C PRO A 368 30.24 -4.63 -0.99
N LYS A 369 31.48 -4.34 -1.41
CA LYS A 369 32.00 -4.70 -2.73
C LYS A 369 32.13 -6.22 -2.89
N THR A 370 32.77 -6.89 -1.93
CA THR A 370 32.85 -8.36 -1.88
C THR A 370 31.47 -9.02 -1.86
N GLN A 371 30.51 -8.44 -1.13
CA GLN A 371 29.11 -8.90 -1.16
C GLN A 371 28.48 -8.74 -2.55
N SER A 372 28.65 -7.60 -3.23
CA SER A 372 28.14 -7.41 -4.59
C SER A 372 28.75 -8.38 -5.59
N ASP A 373 30.05 -8.66 -5.49
CA ASP A 373 30.73 -9.59 -6.39
C ASP A 373 30.31 -11.06 -6.09
N LEU A 374 30.06 -11.42 -4.83
CA LEU A 374 29.49 -12.72 -4.45
C LEU A 374 28.07 -12.91 -4.99
N PHE A 375 27.23 -11.89 -4.91
CA PHE A 375 25.91 -11.92 -5.54
C PHE A 375 26.04 -12.05 -7.06
N ALA A 376 26.97 -11.32 -7.69
CA ALA A 376 27.19 -11.39 -9.12
C ALA A 376 27.60 -12.80 -9.55
N LYS A 377 28.55 -13.42 -8.83
CA LYS A 377 28.96 -14.80 -9.04
C LYS A 377 27.80 -15.77 -8.85
N HIS A 378 27.02 -15.65 -7.77
CA HIS A 378 25.86 -16.51 -7.52
C HIS A 378 24.81 -16.44 -8.63
N PHE A 379 24.56 -15.26 -9.19
CA PHE A 379 23.62 -15.10 -10.30
C PHE A 379 24.24 -15.39 -11.69
N SER A 380 25.56 -15.50 -11.80
CA SER A 380 26.26 -15.84 -13.05
C SER A 380 26.56 -17.35 -13.21
N ILE A 381 26.61 -18.12 -12.12
CA ILE A 381 27.18 -19.50 -12.04
C ILE A 381 26.55 -20.56 -12.98
N GLN A 382 25.58 -20.26 -13.84
CA GLN A 382 24.91 -21.29 -14.66
C GLN A 382 24.99 -21.12 -16.18
N SER A 383 25.79 -20.21 -16.72
CA SER A 383 25.85 -19.98 -18.16
C SER A 383 27.13 -20.56 -18.77
N THR A 384 27.06 -21.78 -19.29
CA THR A 384 27.99 -22.23 -20.34
C THR A 384 27.68 -21.47 -21.62
N GLU A 385 28.71 -21.20 -22.43
CA GLU A 385 28.50 -20.75 -23.81
C GLU A 385 27.65 -21.79 -24.53
N VAL A 386 26.55 -21.34 -25.14
CA VAL A 386 25.66 -22.18 -25.92
C VAL A 386 26.02 -21.93 -27.38
N GLN A 387 26.26 -23.00 -28.15
CA GLN A 387 26.42 -22.89 -29.58
C GLN A 387 25.12 -22.38 -30.20
N PRO A 388 25.14 -21.28 -30.97
CA PRO A 388 23.93 -20.69 -31.52
C PRO A 388 23.27 -21.64 -32.52
N ILE A 389 21.96 -21.82 -32.40
CA ILE A 389 21.18 -22.55 -33.39
C ILE A 389 20.89 -21.59 -34.56
N PRO A 390 21.15 -21.96 -35.83
CA PRO A 390 20.69 -21.19 -36.97
C PRO A 390 19.15 -21.15 -36.98
N ILE A 391 18.56 -19.96 -36.82
CA ILE A 391 17.11 -19.77 -36.80
C ILE A 391 16.67 -19.05 -38.07
N ASP A 392 15.79 -19.68 -38.84
CA ASP A 392 15.02 -19.00 -39.88
C ASP A 392 13.84 -18.26 -39.23
N TYR A 393 13.79 -16.94 -39.40
CA TYR A 393 12.72 -16.12 -38.84
C TYR A 393 11.42 -16.17 -39.65
N GLY A 394 11.40 -16.88 -40.79
CA GLY A 394 10.24 -17.06 -41.66
C GLY A 394 9.78 -15.77 -42.35
N SER A 395 8.66 -15.85 -43.08
CA SER A 395 8.01 -14.70 -43.71
C SER A 395 7.32 -13.79 -42.68
N ASP A 396 7.26 -12.50 -42.98
CA ASP A 396 6.71 -11.49 -42.06
C ASP A 396 5.22 -11.74 -41.82
N ASN A 397 4.85 -12.02 -40.57
CA ASN A 397 3.46 -11.89 -40.11
C ASN A 397 3.03 -10.42 -40.24
N GLU A 398 2.16 -10.10 -41.19
CA GLU A 398 1.76 -8.73 -41.53
C GLU A 398 1.26 -7.93 -40.32
N PHE A 399 0.51 -8.57 -39.42
CA PHE A 399 -0.05 -7.88 -38.25
C PHE A 399 1.02 -7.50 -37.22
N LEU A 400 1.94 -8.42 -36.94
CA LEU A 400 2.98 -8.23 -35.93
C LEU A 400 4.08 -7.29 -36.42
N ASN A 401 4.48 -7.41 -37.70
CA ASN A 401 5.63 -6.73 -38.28
C ASN A 401 5.33 -5.38 -38.97
N ARG A 402 4.08 -4.91 -38.91
CA ARG A 402 3.69 -3.56 -39.39
C ARG A 402 4.47 -2.44 -38.70
N ASN A 403 4.55 -1.27 -39.33
CA ASN A 403 5.22 -0.09 -38.76
C ASN A 403 4.62 0.33 -37.42
N ILE A 404 5.44 0.92 -36.56
CA ILE A 404 5.03 1.39 -35.23
C ILE A 404 4.21 2.66 -35.38
N GLU A 405 2.99 2.63 -34.85
CA GLU A 405 2.09 3.77 -34.93
C GLU A 405 2.29 4.69 -33.72
N PHE A 406 2.15 6.01 -33.90
CA PHE A 406 2.40 7.01 -32.86
C PHE A 406 1.56 6.80 -31.59
N TRP A 407 0.32 6.31 -31.74
CA TRP A 407 -0.54 6.00 -30.60
C TRP A 407 0.00 4.84 -29.74
N GLU A 408 0.72 3.88 -30.34
CA GLU A 408 1.34 2.77 -29.59
C GLU A 408 2.42 3.31 -28.65
N LEU A 409 3.21 4.27 -29.12
CA LEU A 409 4.22 4.99 -28.35
C LEU A 409 3.59 5.79 -27.21
N LYS A 410 2.60 6.65 -27.49
CA LYS A 410 1.91 7.44 -26.46
C LYS A 410 1.31 6.55 -25.38
N ARG A 411 0.64 5.46 -25.77
CA ARG A 411 0.09 4.47 -24.84
C ARG A 411 1.19 3.79 -24.00
N ALA A 412 2.32 3.43 -24.62
CA ALA A 412 3.42 2.80 -23.92
C ALA A 412 4.05 3.74 -22.86
N ILE A 413 4.22 5.02 -23.18
CA ILE A 413 4.72 6.05 -22.26
C ILE A 413 3.75 6.25 -21.09
N GLN A 414 2.45 6.43 -21.36
CA GLN A 414 1.43 6.63 -20.34
C GLN A 414 1.38 5.47 -19.34
N ARG A 415 1.43 4.22 -19.83
CA ARG A 415 1.43 3.00 -18.99
C ARG A 415 2.73 2.78 -18.22
N THR A 416 3.83 3.41 -18.63
CA THR A 416 5.11 3.26 -17.95
C THR A 416 5.12 4.05 -16.64
N LYS A 417 5.42 3.36 -15.53
CA LYS A 417 5.44 3.95 -14.19
C LYS A 417 6.76 4.68 -13.98
N ASN A 418 6.70 5.81 -13.26
CA ASN A 418 7.91 6.51 -12.82
C ASN A 418 8.60 5.73 -11.67
N SER A 419 9.44 4.78 -12.05
CA SER A 419 10.21 3.90 -11.16
C SER A 419 11.71 4.20 -11.30
N THR A 420 12.54 3.54 -10.49
CA THR A 420 14.01 3.72 -10.55
C THR A 420 14.51 3.41 -11.96
N PRO A 421 15.28 4.32 -12.59
CA PRO A 421 15.80 4.13 -13.95
C PRO A 421 16.89 3.04 -13.99
N GLY A 422 17.26 2.65 -15.21
CA GLY A 422 18.36 1.73 -15.47
C GLY A 422 19.73 2.42 -15.35
N ALA A 423 20.75 1.83 -15.99
CA ALA A 423 22.11 2.39 -15.98
C ALA A 423 22.22 3.77 -16.65
N ASP A 424 21.33 4.06 -17.61
CA ASP A 424 21.19 5.35 -18.30
C ASP A 424 20.73 6.50 -17.39
N ASN A 425 20.19 6.20 -16.20
CA ASN A 425 19.60 7.18 -15.28
C ASN A 425 18.47 8.04 -15.87
N ILE A 426 17.85 7.64 -17.00
CA ILE A 426 16.72 8.36 -17.61
C ILE A 426 15.40 7.80 -17.07
N PRO A 427 14.63 8.56 -16.27
CA PRO A 427 13.38 8.07 -15.68
C PRO A 427 12.17 8.28 -16.61
N ALA A 428 11.10 7.53 -16.38
CA ALA A 428 9.90 7.57 -17.22
C ALA A 428 9.16 8.93 -17.20
N ILE A 429 9.39 9.77 -16.20
CA ILE A 429 8.83 11.13 -16.17
C ILE A 429 9.40 12.03 -17.27
N TRP A 430 10.63 11.78 -17.73
CA TRP A 430 11.24 12.54 -18.82
C TRP A 430 10.39 12.41 -20.10
N PHE A 431 10.08 11.19 -20.53
CA PHE A 431 9.21 10.92 -21.68
C PHE A 431 7.81 11.52 -21.57
N LYS A 432 7.27 11.62 -20.35
CA LYS A 432 5.90 12.14 -20.13
C LYS A 432 5.82 13.66 -20.27
N ASN A 433 6.96 14.34 -20.24
CA ASN A 433 7.05 15.79 -20.31
C ASN A 433 7.58 16.27 -21.67
N LEU A 434 7.88 15.37 -22.61
CA LEU A 434 8.28 15.72 -23.97
C LEU A 434 7.07 16.16 -24.81
N ASP A 435 7.32 17.03 -25.77
CA ASP A 435 6.38 17.47 -26.79
C ASP A 435 6.22 16.43 -27.92
N ASP A 436 5.15 16.55 -28.69
CA ASP A 436 4.82 15.57 -29.75
C ASP A 436 5.90 15.50 -30.85
N ALA A 437 6.58 16.60 -31.19
CA ALA A 437 7.63 16.59 -32.21
C ALA A 437 8.85 15.78 -31.75
N SER A 438 9.27 15.93 -30.49
CA SER A 438 10.30 15.07 -29.88
C SER A 438 9.88 13.60 -29.84
N LEU A 439 8.60 13.32 -29.57
CA LEU A 439 8.08 11.94 -29.56
C LEU A 439 8.06 11.30 -30.96
N TYR A 440 7.82 12.07 -32.04
CA TYR A 440 7.95 11.57 -33.41
C TYR A 440 9.37 11.18 -33.77
N LYS A 441 10.38 11.92 -33.28
CA LYS A 441 11.79 11.53 -33.43
C LYS A 441 12.08 10.20 -32.73
N ILE A 442 11.57 10.02 -31.51
CA ILE A 442 11.67 8.73 -30.79
C ILE A 442 10.95 7.61 -31.54
N LEU A 443 9.78 7.89 -32.14
CA LEU A 443 9.04 6.91 -32.95
C LEU A 443 9.88 6.42 -34.14
N PHE A 444 10.51 7.34 -34.87
CA PHE A 444 11.40 7.00 -35.98
C PHE A 444 12.56 6.11 -35.50
N MET A 445 13.19 6.45 -34.38
CA MET A 445 14.27 5.63 -33.82
C MET A 445 13.78 4.23 -33.44
N PHE A 446 12.58 4.08 -32.88
CA PHE A 446 11.99 2.79 -32.59
C PHE A 446 11.66 1.99 -33.85
N GLN A 447 11.22 2.65 -34.92
CA GLN A 447 11.00 2.00 -36.20
C GLN A 447 12.32 1.41 -36.74
N GLN A 448 13.42 2.18 -36.69
CA GLN A 448 14.74 1.69 -37.08
C GLN A 448 15.21 0.48 -36.25
N GLN A 449 14.87 0.44 -34.95
CA GLN A 449 15.16 -0.71 -34.11
C GLN A 449 14.40 -1.96 -34.57
N LEU A 450 13.14 -1.81 -34.99
CA LEU A 450 12.34 -2.91 -35.49
C LEU A 450 12.85 -3.42 -36.85
N ASP A 451 13.22 -2.52 -37.75
CA ASP A 451 13.63 -2.87 -39.12
C ASP A 451 15.02 -3.52 -39.17
N PHE A 452 15.99 -2.97 -38.43
CA PHE A 452 17.39 -3.43 -38.52
C PHE A 452 17.81 -4.39 -37.39
N SER A 453 17.10 -4.42 -36.26
CA SER A 453 17.47 -5.24 -35.09
C SER A 453 18.90 -5.00 -34.57
N VAL A 454 19.40 -3.75 -34.68
CA VAL A 454 20.69 -3.31 -34.12
C VAL A 454 20.45 -2.60 -32.80
N LEU A 455 20.60 -3.33 -31.68
CA LEU A 455 20.25 -2.83 -30.35
C LEU A 455 21.38 -2.04 -29.68
N PRO A 456 21.05 -0.93 -29.00
CA PRO A 456 21.97 -0.23 -28.11
C PRO A 456 22.54 -1.14 -27.02
N LYS A 457 23.85 -1.04 -26.74
CA LYS A 457 24.49 -1.81 -25.65
C LYS A 457 23.83 -1.56 -24.30
N ASN A 458 23.39 -0.32 -24.06
CA ASN A 458 22.70 0.09 -22.85
C ASN A 458 21.32 -0.59 -22.65
N TRP A 459 20.69 -1.08 -23.72
CA TRP A 459 19.42 -1.82 -23.62
C TRP A 459 19.64 -3.27 -23.18
N LYS A 460 20.79 -3.85 -23.54
CA LYS A 460 21.22 -5.20 -23.12
C LYS A 460 21.88 -5.22 -21.74
N HIS A 461 22.18 -4.05 -21.15
CA HIS A 461 22.82 -3.92 -19.85
C HIS A 461 21.80 -3.67 -18.72
N ALA A 462 21.88 -4.43 -17.62
CA ALA A 462 20.98 -4.30 -16.48
C ALA A 462 21.70 -4.09 -15.14
N ILE A 463 21.16 -3.18 -14.31
CA ILE A 463 21.56 -3.08 -12.91
C ILE A 463 20.65 -3.98 -12.07
N ILE A 464 21.20 -5.05 -11.50
CA ILE A 464 20.45 -5.99 -10.67
C ILE A 464 20.46 -5.52 -9.20
N LEU A 465 19.26 -5.44 -8.62
CA LEU A 465 19.04 -5.17 -7.20
C LEU A 465 18.58 -6.46 -6.48
N PRO A 466 19.39 -7.02 -5.57
CA PRO A 466 18.98 -8.17 -4.77
C PRO A 466 17.89 -7.77 -3.76
N ILE A 467 16.67 -8.32 -3.91
CA ILE A 467 15.56 -8.07 -2.99
C ILE A 467 15.30 -9.33 -2.13
N PRO A 468 15.27 -9.23 -0.79
CA PRO A 468 15.06 -10.38 0.08
C PRO A 468 13.65 -10.96 -0.06
N LYS A 469 13.57 -12.29 -0.18
CA LYS A 469 12.32 -13.04 -0.12
C LYS A 469 11.70 -12.90 1.29
N PRO A 470 10.37 -12.74 1.41
CA PRO A 470 9.72 -12.62 2.71
C PRO A 470 9.96 -13.87 3.58
N ASN A 471 10.21 -13.66 4.88
CA ASN A 471 10.36 -14.73 5.89
C ASN A 471 11.48 -15.76 5.61
N LYS A 472 12.44 -15.45 4.74
CA LYS A 472 13.65 -16.26 4.53
C LYS A 472 14.85 -15.64 5.26
N ASP A 473 15.83 -16.49 5.57
CA ASP A 473 17.06 -16.09 6.22
C ASP A 473 17.87 -15.15 5.32
N LYS A 474 18.05 -13.90 5.76
CA LYS A 474 18.71 -12.83 5.00
C LYS A 474 20.22 -12.99 4.92
N THR A 475 20.80 -13.94 5.65
CA THR A 475 22.25 -14.20 5.58
C THR A 475 22.63 -15.07 4.37
N LYS A 476 21.66 -15.78 3.76
CA LYS A 476 21.88 -16.69 2.63
C LYS A 476 21.63 -16.01 1.27
N LEU A 477 22.51 -16.26 0.30
CA LEU A 477 22.40 -15.73 -1.08
C LEU A 477 21.10 -16.17 -1.79
N THR A 478 20.68 -17.42 -1.60
CA THR A 478 19.47 -18.02 -2.21
C THR A 478 18.15 -17.37 -1.75
N SER A 479 18.20 -16.59 -0.67
CA SER A 479 17.06 -15.86 -0.13
C SER A 479 16.77 -14.56 -0.88
N TYR A 480 17.56 -14.16 -1.87
CA TYR A 480 17.38 -12.93 -2.63
C TYR A 480 16.84 -13.19 -4.05
N ARG A 481 16.05 -12.25 -4.58
CA ARG A 481 15.62 -12.22 -5.98
C ARG A 481 16.45 -11.18 -6.74
N PRO A 482 16.98 -11.50 -7.93
CA PRO A 482 17.68 -10.54 -8.77
C PRO A 482 16.67 -9.67 -9.55
N ILE A 483 16.38 -8.45 -9.11
CA ILE A 483 15.51 -7.55 -9.90
C ILE A 483 16.34 -6.70 -10.84
N ALA A 484 16.17 -6.90 -12.14
CA ALA A 484 16.87 -6.20 -13.20
C ALA A 484 16.25 -4.82 -13.49
N LEU A 485 17.09 -3.77 -13.42
CA LEU A 485 16.77 -2.43 -13.87
C LEU A 485 17.34 -2.20 -15.28
N THR A 486 16.49 -2.37 -16.29
CA THR A 486 16.80 -2.02 -17.69
C THR A 486 16.41 -0.58 -18.02
N SER A 487 16.99 -0.06 -19.11
CA SER A 487 16.70 1.28 -19.67
C SER A 487 15.20 1.53 -19.82
N VAL A 488 14.76 2.75 -19.52
CA VAL A 488 13.35 3.12 -19.71
C VAL A 488 12.99 3.24 -21.18
N PHE A 489 13.94 3.66 -22.04
CA PHE A 489 13.77 3.62 -23.50
C PHE A 489 13.40 2.20 -23.96
N CYS A 490 14.20 1.21 -23.57
CA CYS A 490 13.95 -0.19 -23.87
C CYS A 490 12.58 -0.65 -23.36
N LYS A 491 12.23 -0.34 -22.11
CA LYS A 491 10.92 -0.73 -21.52
C LYS A 491 9.71 -0.17 -22.26
N ILE A 492 9.83 1.01 -22.87
CA ILE A 492 8.74 1.60 -23.67
C ILE A 492 8.60 0.80 -24.97
N PHE A 493 9.72 0.51 -25.65
CA PHE A 493 9.72 -0.31 -26.86
C PHE A 493 9.20 -1.74 -26.60
N GLU A 494 9.73 -2.42 -25.58
CA GLU A 494 9.26 -3.74 -25.14
C GLU A 494 7.74 -3.74 -24.86
N ARG A 495 7.18 -2.64 -24.35
CA ARG A 495 5.74 -2.53 -24.06
C ARG A 495 4.88 -2.45 -25.32
N ILE A 496 5.40 -1.86 -26.40
CA ILE A 496 4.75 -1.85 -27.71
C ILE A 496 4.68 -3.29 -28.23
N LEU A 497 5.83 -3.97 -28.27
CA LEU A 497 5.93 -5.36 -28.75
C LEU A 497 5.11 -6.34 -27.91
N ALA A 498 5.22 -6.27 -26.58
CA ALA A 498 4.47 -7.13 -25.67
C ALA A 498 2.96 -7.00 -25.88
N HIS A 499 2.48 -5.79 -26.18
CA HIS A 499 1.09 -5.58 -26.48
C HIS A 499 0.67 -6.24 -27.80
N ARG A 500 1.45 -6.05 -28.88
CA ARG A 500 1.17 -6.67 -30.20
C ARG A 500 1.12 -8.20 -30.10
N ILE A 501 2.13 -8.80 -29.46
CA ILE A 501 2.23 -10.24 -29.25
C ILE A 501 1.04 -10.76 -28.43
N THR A 502 0.74 -10.10 -27.30
CA THR A 502 -0.39 -10.51 -26.45
C THR A 502 -1.71 -10.44 -27.20
N ASN A 503 -1.92 -9.40 -28.01
CA ASN A 503 -3.13 -9.23 -28.80
C ASN A 503 -3.26 -10.33 -29.85
N TYR A 504 -2.19 -10.60 -30.61
CA TYR A 504 -2.15 -11.66 -31.61
C TYR A 504 -2.47 -13.03 -31.02
N LEU A 505 -1.78 -13.42 -29.94
CA LEU A 505 -1.99 -14.73 -29.28
C LEU A 505 -3.40 -14.90 -28.70
N THR A 506 -3.96 -13.81 -28.14
CA THR A 506 -5.30 -13.85 -27.56
C THR A 506 -6.38 -13.93 -28.64
N CYS A 507 -6.31 -13.10 -29.68
CA CYS A 507 -7.29 -13.07 -30.76
C CYS A 507 -7.30 -14.38 -31.57
N GLN A 508 -6.13 -14.97 -31.80
CA GLN A 508 -5.99 -16.24 -32.52
C GLN A 508 -6.22 -17.47 -31.64
N LYS A 509 -6.58 -17.31 -30.36
CA LYS A 509 -6.77 -18.39 -29.37
C LYS A 509 -5.61 -19.42 -29.33
N LYS A 510 -4.37 -18.97 -29.56
CA LYS A 510 -3.18 -19.85 -29.62
C LYS A 510 -2.67 -20.32 -28.25
N LEU A 511 -3.26 -19.85 -27.16
CA LEU A 511 -2.82 -20.16 -25.79
C LEU A 511 -3.85 -21.02 -25.07
N ASN A 512 -3.39 -22.07 -24.40
CA ASN A 512 -4.23 -23.00 -23.65
C ASN A 512 -5.10 -22.26 -22.60
N SER A 513 -6.35 -22.68 -22.42
CA SER A 513 -7.31 -22.05 -21.49
C SER A 513 -6.89 -22.17 -20.01
N ASN A 514 -6.11 -23.19 -19.66
CA ASN A 514 -5.62 -23.47 -18.31
C ASN A 514 -4.36 -22.69 -17.91
N GLN A 515 -3.90 -21.78 -18.76
CA GLN A 515 -2.80 -20.87 -18.48
C GLN A 515 -3.32 -19.53 -18.01
N HIS A 516 -3.13 -19.18 -16.74
CA HIS A 516 -3.79 -18.00 -16.14
C HIS A 516 -2.83 -16.82 -15.91
N GLY A 517 -1.54 -17.09 -15.71
CA GLY A 517 -0.54 -16.08 -15.37
C GLY A 517 -0.30 -15.08 -16.50
N PHE A 518 -0.18 -13.79 -16.16
CA PHE A 518 0.25 -12.69 -17.05
C PHE A 518 -0.62 -12.38 -18.28
N LEU A 519 -1.74 -13.09 -18.48
CA LEU A 519 -2.63 -12.93 -19.63
C LEU A 519 -3.80 -11.97 -19.36
N PRO A 520 -4.33 -11.28 -20.39
CA PRO A 520 -5.54 -10.47 -20.25
C PRO A 520 -6.75 -11.36 -20.00
N PHE A 521 -7.78 -10.82 -19.34
CA PHE A 521 -9.05 -11.49 -19.01
C PHE A 521 -8.95 -12.71 -18.09
N ARG A 522 -7.75 -13.18 -17.76
CA ARG A 522 -7.48 -14.25 -16.80
C ARG A 522 -6.90 -13.66 -15.51
N ASP A 523 -7.24 -14.24 -14.38
CA ASP A 523 -6.70 -13.84 -13.09
C ASP A 523 -6.46 -15.04 -12.17
N ASN A 524 -5.93 -14.77 -10.99
CA ASN A 524 -5.73 -15.78 -9.96
C ASN A 524 -7.05 -16.38 -9.45
N HIS A 525 -8.16 -15.62 -9.48
CA HIS A 525 -9.45 -16.11 -9.02
C HIS A 525 -9.99 -17.21 -9.94
N THR A 526 -9.83 -17.07 -11.26
CA THR A 526 -10.25 -18.10 -12.22
C THR A 526 -9.49 -19.41 -12.02
N ALA A 527 -8.17 -19.35 -11.86
CA ALA A 527 -7.33 -20.54 -11.60
C ALA A 527 -7.75 -21.27 -10.31
N ILE A 528 -7.90 -20.53 -9.21
CA ILE A 528 -8.25 -21.15 -7.92
C ILE A 528 -9.70 -21.66 -7.93
N TYR A 529 -10.62 -20.98 -8.62
CA TYR A 529 -12.01 -21.43 -8.72
C TYR A 529 -12.13 -22.72 -9.53
N LYS A 530 -11.40 -22.86 -10.64
CA LYS A 530 -11.39 -24.09 -11.46
C LYS A 530 -10.91 -25.32 -10.68
N ILE A 531 -9.84 -25.17 -9.88
CA ILE A 531 -9.41 -26.24 -8.97
C ILE A 531 -10.50 -26.54 -7.93
N SER A 532 -11.14 -25.51 -7.37
CA SER A 532 -12.22 -25.68 -6.38
C SER A 532 -13.46 -26.36 -6.96
N THR A 533 -13.81 -26.12 -8.22
CA THR A 533 -14.94 -26.80 -8.90
C THR A 533 -14.59 -28.27 -9.10
N ALA A 534 -13.42 -28.59 -9.64
CA ALA A 534 -12.97 -29.97 -9.85
C ALA A 534 -12.94 -30.79 -8.54
N ILE A 535 -12.46 -30.20 -7.44
CA ILE A 535 -12.50 -30.84 -6.11
C ILE A 535 -13.95 -31.08 -5.65
N SER A 536 -14.85 -30.10 -5.87
CA SER A 536 -16.25 -30.20 -5.43
C SER A 536 -17.00 -31.27 -6.20
N GLU A 537 -16.74 -31.38 -7.51
CA GLU A 537 -17.31 -32.39 -8.40
C GLU A 537 -16.81 -33.80 -8.04
N ALA A 538 -15.49 -33.98 -7.85
CA ALA A 538 -14.94 -35.25 -7.41
C ALA A 538 -15.55 -35.72 -6.07
N ARG A 539 -15.75 -34.79 -5.12
CA ARG A 539 -16.42 -35.09 -3.86
C ARG A 539 -17.90 -35.45 -4.02
N LYS A 540 -18.63 -34.75 -4.90
CA LYS A 540 -20.04 -35.05 -5.23
C LYS A 540 -20.17 -36.46 -5.80
N ASN A 541 -19.27 -36.84 -6.70
CA ASN A 541 -19.26 -38.13 -7.38
C ASN A 541 -18.60 -39.25 -6.55
N LYS A 542 -18.19 -38.96 -5.30
CA LYS A 542 -17.46 -39.90 -4.42
C LYS A 542 -16.18 -40.48 -5.08
N ASN A 543 -15.52 -39.70 -5.93
CA ASN A 543 -14.26 -40.04 -6.57
C ASN A 543 -13.06 -39.70 -5.68
N PHE A 544 -11.93 -40.35 -5.95
CA PHE A 544 -10.63 -39.89 -5.47
C PHE A 544 -10.20 -38.63 -6.25
N PHE A 545 -9.40 -37.78 -5.60
CA PHE A 545 -8.85 -36.56 -6.18
C PHE A 545 -7.43 -36.40 -5.65
N VAL A 546 -6.44 -36.56 -6.53
CA VAL A 546 -5.02 -36.41 -6.19
C VAL A 546 -4.44 -35.31 -7.05
N GLY A 547 -3.69 -34.41 -6.42
CA GLY A 547 -2.97 -33.34 -7.09
C GLY A 547 -1.49 -33.35 -6.77
N VAL A 548 -0.67 -32.93 -7.72
CA VAL A 548 0.77 -32.75 -7.60
C VAL A 548 1.09 -31.28 -7.88
N SER A 549 1.69 -30.62 -6.88
CA SER A 549 2.25 -29.28 -7.03
C SER A 549 3.71 -29.40 -7.43
N LEU A 550 4.10 -28.73 -8.51
CA LEU A 550 5.47 -28.72 -9.02
C LEU A 550 6.08 -27.32 -8.89
N ASP A 551 7.35 -27.24 -8.44
CA ASP A 551 8.14 -25.99 -8.35
C ASP A 551 9.29 -26.04 -9.36
N ILE A 552 9.26 -25.16 -10.37
CA ILE A 552 10.36 -25.04 -11.33
C ILE A 552 11.55 -24.33 -10.66
N LYS A 553 12.72 -24.95 -10.72
CA LYS A 553 13.96 -24.38 -10.18
C LYS A 553 14.41 -23.18 -11.02
N SER A 554 14.39 -22.00 -10.38
CA SER A 554 14.85 -20.73 -10.97
C SER A 554 14.22 -20.46 -12.34
N ALA A 555 12.89 -20.63 -12.45
CA ALA A 555 12.16 -20.69 -13.73
C ALA A 555 12.59 -19.67 -14.79
N TYR A 556 12.63 -18.37 -14.45
CA TYR A 556 13.06 -17.32 -15.40
C TYR A 556 14.52 -17.47 -15.81
N ASP A 557 15.41 -17.79 -14.87
CA ASP A 557 16.86 -17.83 -15.08
C ASP A 557 17.28 -19.08 -15.88
N SER A 558 16.39 -20.08 -15.99
CA SER A 558 16.63 -21.37 -16.66
C SER A 558 16.23 -21.40 -18.15
N VAL A 559 15.47 -20.42 -18.65
CA VAL A 559 14.98 -20.42 -20.04
C VAL A 559 16.13 -20.30 -21.04
N HIS A 560 16.21 -21.25 -21.98
CA HIS A 560 17.12 -21.18 -23.12
C HIS A 560 16.54 -20.28 -24.23
N ILE A 561 17.36 -19.38 -24.77
CA ILE A 561 16.89 -18.31 -25.65
C ILE A 561 16.50 -18.84 -27.04
N ASP A 562 17.36 -19.63 -27.67
CA ASP A 562 17.11 -20.15 -29.03
C ASP A 562 15.86 -21.05 -29.05
N GLU A 563 15.70 -21.90 -28.03
CA GLU A 563 14.51 -22.75 -27.83
C GLU A 563 13.23 -21.93 -27.61
N LEU A 564 13.32 -20.81 -26.88
CA LEU A 564 12.20 -19.89 -26.73
C LEU A 564 11.83 -19.24 -28.07
N ILE A 565 12.81 -18.85 -28.89
CA ILE A 565 12.56 -18.25 -30.21
C ILE A 565 11.94 -19.29 -31.14
N TYR A 566 12.40 -20.54 -31.11
CA TYR A 566 11.76 -21.65 -31.83
C TYR A 566 10.27 -21.76 -31.49
N LYS A 567 9.90 -21.80 -30.19
CA LYS A 567 8.49 -21.80 -29.76
C LYS A 567 7.71 -20.57 -30.20
N CYS A 568 8.34 -19.39 -30.23
CA CYS A 568 7.71 -18.18 -30.77
C CYS A 568 7.35 -18.34 -32.25
N LEU A 569 8.23 -18.95 -33.04
CA LEU A 569 8.02 -19.18 -34.48
C LEU A 569 6.90 -20.20 -34.72
N GLU A 570 6.83 -21.30 -33.96
CA GLU A 570 5.72 -22.26 -34.03
C GLU A 570 4.36 -21.60 -33.74
N LEU A 571 4.33 -20.63 -32.82
CA LEU A 571 3.13 -19.83 -32.55
C LEU A 571 2.87 -18.73 -33.60
N GLY A 572 3.66 -18.62 -34.67
CA GLY A 572 3.48 -17.65 -35.76
C GLY A 572 3.98 -16.24 -35.45
N ILE A 573 4.87 -16.09 -34.46
CA ILE A 573 5.60 -14.85 -34.17
C ILE A 573 6.88 -14.87 -35.01
N THR A 574 6.78 -14.45 -36.26
CA THR A 574 7.85 -14.50 -37.28
C THR A 574 8.38 -13.10 -37.62
N GLY A 575 9.44 -13.03 -38.41
CA GLY A 575 9.92 -11.80 -39.03
C GLY A 575 10.69 -10.85 -38.10
N LYS A 576 10.54 -9.54 -38.33
CA LYS A 576 11.23 -8.45 -37.60
C LYS A 576 11.13 -8.56 -36.08
N ILE A 577 9.94 -8.85 -35.54
CA ILE A 577 9.73 -8.98 -34.08
C ILE A 577 10.52 -10.16 -33.51
N ALA A 578 10.49 -11.33 -34.18
CA ALA A 578 11.21 -12.51 -33.73
C ALA A 578 12.73 -12.26 -33.68
N LYS A 579 13.26 -11.67 -34.75
CA LYS A 579 14.66 -11.27 -34.87
C LYS A 579 15.08 -10.29 -33.78
N TRP A 580 14.29 -9.25 -33.54
CA TRP A 580 14.58 -8.28 -32.48
C TRP A 580 14.59 -8.93 -31.09
N MET A 581 13.60 -9.79 -30.79
CA MET A 581 13.55 -10.50 -29.50
C MET A 581 14.76 -11.41 -29.31
N HIS A 582 15.17 -12.12 -30.36
CA HIS A 582 16.34 -13.00 -30.33
C HIS A 582 17.60 -12.20 -29.98
N HIS A 583 17.86 -11.12 -30.73
CA HIS A 583 19.02 -10.24 -30.49
C HIS A 583 18.95 -9.54 -29.13
N PHE A 584 17.78 -9.18 -28.62
CA PHE A 584 17.61 -8.55 -27.31
C PHE A 584 17.99 -9.47 -26.15
N LEU A 585 17.67 -10.77 -26.28
CA LEU A 585 17.88 -11.75 -25.22
C LEU A 585 19.32 -12.32 -25.20
N GLN A 586 20.03 -12.24 -26.33
CA GLN A 586 21.42 -12.64 -26.47
C GLN A 586 22.42 -11.57 -25.99
N GLU A 587 23.59 -12.01 -25.54
CA GLU A 587 24.74 -11.17 -25.15
C GLU A 587 24.41 -10.09 -24.09
N ARG A 588 23.56 -10.44 -23.12
CA ARG A 588 23.18 -9.50 -22.06
C ARG A 588 24.29 -9.39 -21.02
N SER A 589 24.42 -8.20 -20.43
CA SER A 589 25.35 -7.96 -19.34
C SER A 589 24.64 -7.37 -18.13
N PHE A 590 25.21 -7.58 -16.94
CA PHE A 590 24.65 -7.03 -15.72
C PHE A 590 25.71 -6.64 -14.69
N GLN A 591 25.32 -5.77 -13.76
CA GLN A 591 26.06 -5.45 -12.54
C GLN A 591 25.12 -5.51 -11.33
N ILE A 592 25.62 -5.98 -10.19
CA ILE A 592 24.87 -6.00 -8.93
C ILE A 592 25.09 -4.70 -8.19
N LYS A 593 24.01 -3.99 -7.87
CA LYS A 593 24.06 -2.82 -6.99
C LYS A 593 23.68 -3.20 -5.57
N TRP A 594 24.66 -3.21 -4.68
CA TRP A 594 24.50 -3.55 -3.26
C TRP A 594 25.09 -2.46 -2.37
N ARG A 595 24.25 -1.88 -1.49
CA ARG A 595 24.68 -0.83 -0.54
C ARG A 595 25.43 0.36 -1.18
N ASN A 596 25.04 0.72 -2.41
CA ASN A 596 25.65 1.74 -3.29
C ASN A 596 26.97 1.35 -3.99
N ASN A 597 27.47 0.13 -3.80
CA ASN A 597 28.59 -0.40 -4.57
C ASN A 597 28.06 -1.21 -5.76
N LEU A 598 28.77 -1.13 -6.88
CA LEU A 598 28.54 -1.95 -8.06
C LEU A 598 29.54 -3.12 -8.09
N SER A 599 29.07 -4.29 -8.49
CA SER A 599 29.95 -5.42 -8.82
C SER A 599 30.72 -5.16 -10.11
N ASN A 600 31.62 -6.07 -10.44
CA ASN A 600 32.14 -6.14 -11.81
C ASN A 600 31.01 -6.49 -12.78
N THR A 601 31.23 -6.18 -14.07
CA THR A 601 30.28 -6.52 -15.13
C THR A 601 30.36 -8.01 -15.44
N ASN A 602 29.22 -8.67 -15.48
CA ASN A 602 29.10 -10.08 -15.83
C ASN A 602 28.23 -10.23 -17.08
N ILE A 603 28.52 -11.24 -17.90
CA ILE A 603 27.75 -11.60 -19.09
C ILE A 603 26.78 -12.73 -18.72
N LEU A 604 25.60 -12.72 -19.34
CA LEU A 604 24.53 -13.69 -19.12
C LEU A 604 24.08 -14.27 -20.47
N PHE A 605 24.28 -15.57 -20.64
CA PHE A 605 23.93 -16.28 -21.89
C PHE A 605 22.54 -16.93 -21.88
N LYS A 606 21.85 -16.99 -20.72
CA LYS A 606 20.54 -17.64 -20.60
C LYS A 606 19.57 -16.90 -19.67
N GLY A 607 18.31 -17.28 -19.72
CA GLY A 607 17.26 -16.83 -18.81
C GLY A 607 16.65 -15.48 -19.19
N LEU A 608 15.44 -15.23 -18.71
CA LEU A 608 14.68 -14.00 -18.98
C LEU A 608 14.97 -12.92 -17.92
N PRO A 609 15.19 -11.64 -18.31
CA PRO A 609 15.50 -10.58 -17.35
C PRO A 609 14.32 -10.28 -16.40
N GLN A 610 14.45 -10.61 -15.11
CA GLN A 610 13.43 -10.36 -14.09
C GLN A 610 13.19 -8.85 -13.85
N GLY A 611 12.23 -8.27 -14.58
CA GLY A 611 11.95 -6.83 -14.56
C GLY A 611 11.73 -6.22 -15.95
N SER A 612 12.06 -6.96 -17.01
CA SER A 612 11.69 -6.65 -18.39
C SER A 612 10.17 -6.72 -18.61
N VAL A 613 9.68 -5.96 -19.58
CA VAL A 613 8.25 -5.90 -19.92
C VAL A 613 7.83 -7.10 -20.76
N LEU A 614 8.73 -7.63 -21.60
CA LEU A 614 8.48 -8.80 -22.46
C LEU A 614 8.59 -10.13 -21.74
N SER A 615 9.45 -10.25 -20.72
CA SER A 615 9.72 -11.54 -20.06
C SER A 615 8.46 -12.32 -19.59
N PRO A 616 7.40 -11.70 -19.04
CA PRO A 616 6.20 -12.43 -18.63
C PRO A 616 5.46 -13.10 -19.79
N ILE A 617 5.31 -12.44 -20.94
CA ILE A 617 4.62 -13.04 -22.10
C ILE A 617 5.50 -14.09 -22.79
N LEU A 618 6.82 -13.90 -22.79
CA LEU A 618 7.77 -14.89 -23.29
C LEU A 618 7.76 -16.16 -22.44
N PHE A 619 7.67 -16.03 -21.12
CA PHE A 619 7.56 -17.19 -20.23
C PHE A 619 6.24 -17.95 -20.40
N VAL A 620 5.14 -17.22 -20.68
CA VAL A 620 3.86 -17.79 -21.08
C VAL A 620 4.00 -18.61 -22.36
N ILE A 621 4.67 -18.08 -23.38
CA ILE A 621 4.91 -18.80 -24.64
C ILE A 621 5.75 -20.06 -24.39
N PHE A 622 6.79 -19.96 -23.57
CA PHE A 622 7.70 -21.06 -23.27
C PHE A 622 7.02 -22.27 -22.62
N LEU A 623 6.00 -22.05 -21.79
CA LEU A 623 5.26 -23.10 -21.10
C LEU A 623 4.01 -23.59 -21.86
N ASN A 624 3.69 -23.04 -23.03
CA ASN A 624 2.40 -23.29 -23.67
C ASN A 624 2.21 -24.74 -24.15
N ASP A 625 3.28 -25.39 -24.59
CA ASP A 625 3.32 -26.82 -24.98
C ASP A 625 3.43 -27.76 -23.77
N PHE A 626 3.58 -27.24 -22.53
CA PHE A 626 3.57 -28.08 -21.33
C PHE A 626 2.28 -28.91 -21.21
N PHE A 627 1.16 -28.37 -21.70
CA PHE A 627 -0.13 -29.07 -21.66
C PHE A 627 -0.17 -30.33 -22.54
N GLU A 628 0.74 -30.46 -23.51
CA GLU A 628 0.88 -31.67 -24.34
C GLU A 628 1.52 -32.84 -23.59
N THR A 629 2.10 -32.58 -22.40
CA THR A 629 2.68 -33.63 -21.54
C THR A 629 1.66 -34.40 -20.71
N LEU A 630 0.42 -33.89 -20.64
CA LEU A 630 -0.64 -34.43 -19.79
C LEU A 630 -1.22 -35.71 -20.40
N ASP A 631 -1.36 -36.76 -19.60
CA ASP A 631 -2.09 -37.97 -20.00
C ASP A 631 -3.61 -37.68 -20.05
N GLU A 632 -4.37 -38.52 -20.74
CA GLU A 632 -5.83 -38.39 -20.84
C GLU A 632 -6.50 -38.35 -19.45
N ASN A 633 -7.48 -37.47 -19.29
CA ASN A 633 -8.19 -37.20 -18.03
C ASN A 633 -7.32 -36.62 -16.90
N VAL A 634 -6.10 -36.18 -17.20
CA VAL A 634 -5.26 -35.39 -16.29
C VAL A 634 -5.39 -33.91 -16.65
N GLU A 635 -5.74 -33.09 -15.67
CA GLU A 635 -5.82 -31.65 -15.84
C GLU A 635 -4.63 -30.95 -15.20
N CYS A 636 -4.35 -29.73 -15.66
CA CYS A 636 -3.31 -28.89 -15.09
C CYS A 636 -3.80 -27.45 -14.98
N SER A 637 -3.36 -26.74 -13.94
CA SER A 637 -3.48 -25.29 -13.82
C SER A 637 -2.09 -24.68 -13.68
N ILE A 638 -1.76 -23.75 -14.58
CA ILE A 638 -0.47 -23.06 -14.58
C ILE A 638 -0.68 -21.57 -14.31
N PHE A 639 0.02 -21.06 -13.30
CA PHE A 639 0.09 -19.64 -13.01
C PHE A 639 1.54 -19.21 -12.81
N ALA A 640 2.14 -18.63 -13.86
CA ALA A 640 3.57 -18.36 -13.90
C ALA A 640 4.37 -19.66 -13.64
N ASP A 641 5.18 -19.72 -12.60
CA ASP A 641 6.00 -20.87 -12.20
C ASP A 641 5.27 -21.88 -11.32
N ASP A 642 4.10 -21.53 -10.76
CA ASP A 642 3.28 -22.44 -9.96
C ASP A 642 2.48 -23.38 -10.89
N ILE A 643 2.83 -24.67 -10.89
CA ILE A 643 2.15 -25.71 -11.67
C ILE A 643 1.41 -26.66 -10.73
N PHE A 644 0.12 -26.89 -11.01
CA PHE A 644 -0.70 -27.84 -10.27
C PHE A 644 -1.37 -28.82 -11.22
N VAL A 645 -0.89 -30.07 -11.22
CA VAL A 645 -1.43 -31.19 -12.01
C VAL A 645 -2.39 -31.98 -11.12
N TYR A 646 -3.56 -32.37 -11.62
CA TYR A 646 -4.52 -33.14 -10.83
C TYR A 646 -5.35 -34.08 -11.67
N CYS A 647 -5.81 -35.16 -11.04
CA CYS A 647 -6.68 -36.16 -11.66
C CYS A 647 -7.75 -36.62 -10.65
N SER A 648 -8.96 -36.90 -11.15
CA SER A 648 -10.05 -37.42 -10.35
C SER A 648 -10.70 -38.64 -11.00
N HIS A 649 -10.90 -39.71 -10.23
CA HIS A 649 -11.44 -40.97 -10.73
C HIS A 649 -11.97 -41.84 -9.58
N HIS A 650 -12.81 -42.83 -9.88
CA HIS A 650 -13.35 -43.74 -8.85
C HIS A 650 -12.29 -44.74 -8.34
N SER A 651 -11.29 -45.06 -9.17
CA SER A 651 -10.18 -45.97 -8.87
C SER A 651 -8.87 -45.23 -8.60
N MET A 652 -8.21 -45.58 -7.49
CA MET A 652 -6.90 -45.00 -7.14
C MET A 652 -5.77 -45.54 -8.03
N THR A 653 -5.82 -46.80 -8.44
CA THR A 653 -4.79 -47.39 -9.31
C THR A 653 -4.74 -46.67 -10.65
N TYR A 654 -5.91 -46.31 -11.19
CA TYR A 654 -6.03 -45.49 -12.39
C TYR A 654 -5.35 -44.12 -12.21
N ILE A 655 -5.64 -43.42 -11.11
CA ILE A 655 -5.04 -42.11 -10.82
C ILE A 655 -3.51 -42.22 -10.68
N GLN A 656 -3.03 -43.22 -9.95
CA GLN A 656 -1.59 -43.44 -9.77
C GLN A 656 -0.90 -43.63 -11.12
N ASN A 657 -1.44 -44.48 -12.00
CA ASN A 657 -0.86 -44.73 -13.32
C ASN A 657 -0.86 -43.47 -14.18
N LYS A 658 -2.00 -42.76 -14.26
CA LYS A 658 -2.13 -41.54 -15.08
C LYS A 658 -1.23 -40.41 -14.60
N ILE A 659 -1.15 -40.18 -13.29
CA ILE A 659 -0.24 -39.17 -12.72
C ILE A 659 1.22 -39.59 -12.91
N GLN A 660 1.57 -40.87 -12.72
CA GLN A 660 2.94 -41.36 -12.91
C GLN A 660 3.39 -41.21 -14.38
N ASN A 661 2.56 -41.62 -15.35
CA ASN A 661 2.81 -41.39 -16.78
C ASN A 661 3.01 -39.90 -17.08
N THR A 662 2.15 -39.04 -16.51
CA THR A 662 2.28 -37.59 -16.65
C THR A 662 3.60 -37.07 -16.06
N MET A 663 4.03 -37.56 -14.89
CA MET A 663 5.32 -37.16 -14.29
C MET A 663 6.52 -37.57 -15.17
N GLU A 664 6.44 -38.72 -15.85
CA GLU A 664 7.47 -39.19 -16.79
C GLU A 664 7.50 -38.34 -18.06
N ASN A 665 6.34 -37.99 -18.62
CA ASN A 665 6.25 -37.08 -19.76
C ASN A 665 6.77 -35.69 -19.41
N ILE A 666 6.43 -35.16 -18.22
CA ILE A 666 6.97 -33.90 -17.72
C ILE A 666 8.49 -33.99 -17.56
N TYR A 667 9.04 -35.12 -17.08
CA TYR A 667 10.49 -35.29 -16.98
C TYR A 667 11.17 -35.30 -18.35
N LYS A 668 10.60 -35.99 -19.35
CA LYS A 668 11.08 -35.96 -20.74
C LYS A 668 11.04 -34.54 -21.31
N TRP A 669 9.93 -33.83 -21.13
CA TRP A 669 9.75 -32.44 -21.56
C TRP A 669 10.75 -31.50 -20.88
N CYS A 670 10.94 -31.61 -19.55
CA CYS A 670 11.94 -30.84 -18.82
C CYS A 670 13.35 -31.13 -19.32
N SER A 671 13.67 -32.39 -19.62
CA SER A 671 14.98 -32.78 -20.14
C SER A 671 15.22 -32.19 -21.54
N TYR A 672 14.22 -32.22 -22.40
CA TYR A 672 14.27 -31.67 -23.76
C TYR A 672 14.46 -30.14 -23.74
N TRP A 673 13.65 -29.43 -22.96
CA TRP A 673 13.70 -27.96 -22.83
C TRP A 673 14.67 -27.46 -21.74
N LYS A 674 15.56 -28.34 -21.25
CA LYS A 674 16.61 -28.06 -20.26
C LYS A 674 16.10 -27.35 -18.99
N MET A 675 14.88 -27.65 -18.59
CA MET A 675 14.29 -27.21 -17.33
C MET A 675 14.54 -28.23 -16.21
N ALA A 676 14.47 -27.76 -14.96
CA ALA A 676 14.57 -28.62 -13.79
C ALA A 676 13.46 -28.32 -12.79
N ILE A 677 12.76 -29.37 -12.35
CA ILE A 677 11.82 -29.31 -11.23
C ILE A 677 12.60 -29.51 -9.92
N CYS A 678 12.13 -28.93 -8.82
CA CYS A 678 12.66 -29.12 -7.48
C CYS A 678 11.79 -30.13 -6.70
N PRO A 679 12.19 -31.42 -6.60
CA PRO A 679 11.39 -32.44 -5.91
C PRO A 679 11.10 -32.08 -4.45
N ASP A 680 12.09 -31.53 -3.71
CA ASP A 680 11.97 -31.18 -2.29
C ASP A 680 10.89 -30.14 -1.96
N LYS A 681 10.50 -29.34 -2.95
CA LYS A 681 9.44 -28.34 -2.80
C LYS A 681 8.14 -28.76 -3.48
N SER A 682 8.20 -29.82 -4.27
CA SER A 682 7.06 -30.38 -4.95
C SER A 682 6.36 -31.34 -3.99
N ALA A 683 5.03 -31.41 -4.05
CA ALA A 683 4.27 -32.18 -3.08
C ALA A 683 2.99 -32.75 -3.68
N ILE A 684 2.63 -33.95 -3.24
CA ILE A 684 1.37 -34.61 -3.56
C ILE A 684 0.35 -34.27 -2.48
N ILE A 685 -0.90 -34.05 -2.87
CA ILE A 685 -2.01 -33.82 -1.95
C ILE A 685 -3.24 -34.64 -2.36
N ASP A 686 -3.91 -35.20 -1.35
CA ASP A 686 -5.25 -35.78 -1.48
C ASP A 686 -6.30 -34.79 -0.98
N LEU A 687 -7.31 -34.54 -1.81
CA LEU A 687 -8.44 -33.67 -1.48
C LEU A 687 -9.79 -34.39 -1.58
N SER A 688 -9.78 -35.71 -1.72
CA SER A 688 -10.98 -36.54 -1.76
C SER A 688 -11.66 -36.69 -0.39
N ASN A 689 -12.91 -37.16 -0.39
CA ASN A 689 -13.59 -37.54 0.86
C ASN A 689 -13.30 -38.99 1.28
N LYS A 690 -12.71 -39.80 0.40
CA LYS A 690 -12.37 -41.20 0.68
C LYS A 690 -11.07 -41.28 1.45
N ASN A 691 -10.95 -42.29 2.31
CA ASN A 691 -9.68 -42.61 2.95
C ASN A 691 -8.90 -43.60 2.08
N PHE A 692 -7.58 -43.48 2.10
CA PHE A 692 -6.70 -44.43 1.45
C PHE A 692 -6.43 -45.62 2.37
N VAL A 693 -6.32 -46.79 1.78
CA VAL A 693 -5.78 -47.97 2.47
C VAL A 693 -4.25 -47.82 2.61
N SER A 694 -3.59 -47.33 1.56
CA SER A 694 -2.16 -46.97 1.55
C SER A 694 -1.92 -45.77 0.62
N LEU A 695 -0.86 -44.99 0.92
CA LEU A 695 -0.47 -43.86 0.09
C LEU A 695 0.26 -44.36 -1.17
N PRO A 696 -0.22 -44.01 -2.39
CA PRO A 696 0.45 -44.47 -3.60
C PRO A 696 1.82 -43.83 -3.76
N ARG A 697 2.78 -44.61 -4.30
CA ARG A 697 4.14 -44.14 -4.58
C ARG A 697 4.15 -43.51 -5.96
N ILE A 698 4.30 -42.18 -6.01
CA ILE A 698 4.47 -41.40 -7.24
C ILE A 698 5.87 -40.82 -7.23
N THR A 699 6.58 -40.95 -8.34
CA THR A 699 7.98 -40.54 -8.47
C THR A 699 8.17 -39.56 -9.62
N TYR A 700 9.12 -38.65 -9.46
CA TYR A 700 9.60 -37.76 -10.51
C TYR A 700 11.10 -37.99 -10.70
N ALA A 701 11.54 -38.35 -11.92
CA ALA A 701 12.92 -38.73 -12.21
C ALA A 701 13.46 -39.83 -11.27
N GLY A 702 12.62 -40.80 -10.90
CA GLY A 702 12.95 -41.86 -9.93
C GLY A 702 12.93 -41.45 -8.46
N ILE A 703 12.79 -40.15 -8.16
CA ILE A 703 12.75 -39.62 -6.78
C ILE A 703 11.29 -39.62 -6.29
N PRO A 704 10.95 -40.24 -5.14
CA PRO A 704 9.60 -40.21 -4.61
C PRO A 704 9.20 -38.80 -4.16
N LEU A 705 8.02 -38.35 -4.60
CA LEU A 705 7.46 -37.07 -4.17
C LEU A 705 6.78 -37.21 -2.80
N THR A 706 6.91 -36.19 -1.96
CA THR A 706 6.37 -36.22 -0.59
C THR A 706 4.87 -35.92 -0.55
N TRP A 707 4.13 -36.64 0.29
CA TRP A 707 2.73 -36.34 0.58
C TRP A 707 2.61 -35.21 1.60
N SER A 708 1.69 -34.28 1.35
CA SER A 708 1.39 -33.15 2.24
C SER A 708 -0.08 -33.14 2.65
N GLU A 709 -0.34 -32.84 3.92
CA GLU A 709 -1.70 -32.64 4.45
C GLU A 709 -2.35 -31.33 3.97
N SER A 710 -1.53 -30.35 3.58
CA SER A 710 -2.01 -29.06 3.11
C SER A 710 -1.16 -28.47 2.00
N LEU A 711 -1.80 -27.93 0.98
CA LEU A 711 -1.13 -27.30 -0.15
C LEU A 711 -1.52 -25.84 -0.23
N LYS A 712 -0.53 -24.97 -0.41
CA LYS A 712 -0.78 -23.54 -0.64
C LYS A 712 -0.61 -23.22 -2.12
N TYR A 713 -1.70 -22.89 -2.79
CA TYR A 713 -1.70 -22.48 -4.20
C TYR A 713 -2.26 -21.05 -4.32
N LEU A 714 -1.52 -20.15 -4.98
CA LEU A 714 -1.90 -18.74 -5.21
C LEU A 714 -2.41 -17.96 -3.98
N GLY A 715 -1.95 -18.34 -2.79
CA GLY A 715 -2.28 -17.69 -1.52
C GLY A 715 -3.42 -18.34 -0.73
N ILE A 716 -4.08 -19.36 -1.27
CA ILE A 716 -5.13 -20.15 -0.61
C ILE A 716 -4.58 -21.51 -0.19
N GLN A 717 -5.04 -21.99 0.97
CA GLN A 717 -4.64 -23.27 1.53
C GLN A 717 -5.74 -24.29 1.28
N PHE A 718 -5.40 -25.33 0.53
CA PHE A 718 -6.23 -26.50 0.27
C PHE A 718 -5.89 -27.60 1.26
N THR A 719 -6.91 -28.20 1.85
CA THR A 719 -6.79 -29.32 2.79
C THR A 719 -7.95 -30.28 2.57
N LYS A 720 -7.72 -31.55 2.88
CA LYS A 720 -8.76 -32.58 2.89
C LYS A 720 -9.87 -32.23 3.88
N ASN A 721 -9.48 -31.98 5.14
CA ASN A 721 -10.39 -31.71 6.25
C ASN A 721 -10.40 -30.23 6.63
N ASN A 722 -11.57 -29.72 7.02
CA ASN A 722 -11.78 -28.36 7.55
C ASN A 722 -11.09 -27.22 6.76
N GLN A 723 -11.17 -27.28 5.43
CA GLN A 723 -10.56 -26.29 4.53
C GLN A 723 -10.98 -24.86 4.85
N ASN A 724 -12.29 -24.62 4.99
CA ASN A 724 -12.85 -23.30 5.30
C ASN A 724 -12.30 -22.74 6.62
N GLY A 725 -12.21 -23.56 7.67
CA GLY A 725 -11.65 -23.16 8.95
C GLY A 725 -10.15 -22.83 8.87
N CYS A 726 -9.38 -23.58 8.08
CA CYS A 726 -7.95 -23.31 7.86
C CYS A 726 -7.73 -21.96 7.14
N ILE A 727 -8.50 -21.71 6.06
CA ILE A 727 -8.47 -20.44 5.33
C ILE A 727 -8.83 -19.27 6.28
N LEU A 728 -9.90 -19.40 7.06
CA LEU A 728 -10.32 -18.37 8.01
C LEU A 728 -9.25 -18.08 9.08
N ARG A 729 -8.63 -19.12 9.67
CA ARG A 729 -7.54 -18.95 10.65
C ARG A 729 -6.36 -18.16 10.05
N ASN A 730 -5.95 -18.49 8.83
CA ASN A 730 -4.88 -17.79 8.13
C ASN A 730 -5.25 -16.31 7.88
N LEU A 731 -6.45 -16.04 7.35
CA LEU A 731 -6.95 -14.67 7.13
C LEU A 731 -7.05 -13.87 8.44
N ARG A 732 -7.58 -14.48 9.50
CA ARG A 732 -7.68 -13.87 10.83
C ARG A 732 -6.30 -13.52 11.39
N SER A 733 -5.31 -14.41 11.27
CA SER A 733 -3.94 -14.13 11.75
C SER A 733 -3.33 -12.91 11.04
N LYS A 734 -3.52 -12.80 9.72
CA LYS A 734 -3.06 -11.65 8.92
C LYS A 734 -3.81 -10.38 9.27
N ALA A 735 -5.13 -10.47 9.47
CA ALA A 735 -5.97 -9.35 9.86
C ALA A 735 -5.60 -8.81 11.25
N LEU A 736 -5.43 -9.68 12.25
CA LEU A 736 -5.07 -9.30 13.62
C LEU A 736 -3.75 -8.53 13.69
N LYS A 737 -2.72 -8.97 12.96
CA LYS A 737 -1.43 -8.23 12.85
C LYS A 737 -1.63 -6.80 12.35
N LYS A 738 -2.49 -6.61 11.35
CA LYS A 738 -2.83 -5.28 10.80
C LYS A 738 -3.72 -4.46 11.74
N ILE A 739 -4.65 -5.11 12.43
CA ILE A 739 -5.52 -4.48 13.44
C ILE A 739 -4.68 -3.93 14.59
N ASN A 740 -3.66 -4.64 15.06
CA ASN A 740 -2.76 -4.14 16.10
C ASN A 740 -2.02 -2.87 15.65
N GLY A 741 -1.52 -2.84 14.41
CA GLY A 741 -0.98 -1.62 13.81
C GLY A 741 -2.01 -0.49 13.70
N LEU A 742 -3.26 -0.81 13.38
CA LEU A 742 -4.36 0.16 13.36
C LEU A 742 -4.68 0.72 14.75
N LYS A 743 -4.67 -0.10 15.81
CA LYS A 743 -4.93 0.35 17.20
C LYS A 743 -3.94 1.43 17.63
N ILE A 744 -2.65 1.26 17.30
CA ILE A 744 -1.59 2.24 17.59
C ILE A 744 -1.89 3.61 16.96
N LEU A 745 -2.56 3.64 15.81
CA LEU A 745 -2.91 4.87 15.09
C LEU A 745 -4.29 5.40 15.51
N GLY A 746 -5.26 4.52 15.68
CA GLY A 746 -6.67 4.85 15.93
C GLY A 746 -6.96 5.36 17.34
N TYR A 747 -6.19 4.94 18.35
CA TYR A 747 -6.38 5.36 19.74
C TYR A 747 -5.61 6.62 20.15
N LYS A 748 -4.75 7.15 19.27
CA LYS A 748 -4.11 8.45 19.53
C LYS A 748 -5.14 9.57 19.55
N ARG A 749 -5.01 10.49 20.52
CA ARG A 749 -5.89 11.67 20.65
C ARG A 749 -5.86 12.53 19.37
N ASN A 750 -4.67 12.83 18.87
CA ASN A 750 -4.43 13.58 17.63
C ASN A 750 -3.91 12.64 16.53
N GLY A 751 -4.77 11.73 16.06
CA GLY A 751 -4.46 10.73 15.02
C GLY A 751 -5.04 11.05 13.64
N PRO A 752 -4.85 10.18 12.64
CA PRO A 752 -5.44 10.32 11.31
C PRO A 752 -6.97 10.45 11.36
N ARG A 753 -7.56 11.22 10.42
CA ARG A 753 -9.01 11.40 10.34
C ARG A 753 -9.74 10.06 10.13
N THR A 754 -10.97 9.96 10.63
CA THR A 754 -11.78 8.74 10.57
C THR A 754 -11.97 8.22 9.14
N LYS A 755 -12.24 9.11 8.19
CA LYS A 755 -12.37 8.76 6.76
C LYS A 755 -11.15 8.03 6.22
N HIS A 756 -9.95 8.46 6.61
CA HIS A 756 -8.71 7.84 6.15
C HIS A 756 -8.55 6.47 6.78
N LEU A 757 -8.82 6.35 8.09
CA LEU A 757 -8.79 5.06 8.79
C LEU A 757 -9.76 4.05 8.15
N ILE A 758 -10.99 4.45 7.80
CA ILE A 758 -11.94 3.58 7.08
C ILE A 758 -11.39 3.16 5.71
N THR A 759 -10.85 4.11 4.92
CA THR A 759 -10.22 3.78 3.63
C THR A 759 -9.07 2.79 3.79
N ILE A 760 -8.25 2.94 4.82
CA ILE A 760 -7.15 2.02 5.13
C ILE A 760 -7.71 0.65 5.50
N VAL A 761 -8.69 0.60 6.37
CA VAL A 761 -9.34 -0.65 6.78
C VAL A 761 -9.87 -1.41 5.57
N ASN A 762 -10.59 -0.72 4.68
CA ASN A 762 -11.11 -1.29 3.45
C ASN A 762 -10.00 -1.83 2.54
N ASN A 763 -8.94 -1.06 2.33
CA ASN A 763 -7.85 -1.41 1.41
C ASN A 763 -6.83 -2.40 1.99
N SER A 764 -6.75 -2.54 3.32
CA SER A 764 -5.69 -3.29 4.00
C SER A 764 -6.14 -4.56 4.71
N ILE A 765 -7.28 -4.49 5.41
CA ILE A 765 -7.78 -5.57 6.25
C ILE A 765 -8.92 -6.25 5.51
N PHE A 766 -9.90 -5.50 5.03
CA PHE A 766 -11.07 -6.10 4.36
C PHE A 766 -10.71 -6.70 3.01
N SER A 767 -9.79 -6.08 2.27
CA SER A 767 -9.24 -6.61 1.01
C SER A 767 -8.66 -8.03 1.14
N LEU A 768 -8.21 -8.45 2.33
CA LEU A 768 -7.75 -9.83 2.57
C LEU A 768 -8.89 -10.85 2.35
N PHE A 769 -10.11 -10.50 2.74
CA PHE A 769 -11.29 -11.35 2.60
C PHE A 769 -11.91 -11.26 1.20
N TYR A 770 -11.59 -10.23 0.44
CA TYR A 770 -12.08 -10.05 -0.94
C TYR A 770 -11.20 -10.75 -1.98
N TYR A 771 -9.92 -11.00 -1.65
CA TYR A 771 -8.94 -11.64 -2.53
C TYR A 771 -9.34 -13.04 -3.03
N SER A 772 -10.26 -13.75 -2.37
CA SER A 772 -10.78 -15.02 -2.89
C SER A 772 -12.26 -15.17 -2.59
N CYS A 773 -13.03 -14.11 -2.88
CA CYS A 773 -14.47 -14.09 -2.63
C CYS A 773 -15.25 -15.26 -3.25
N PRO A 774 -14.95 -15.80 -4.46
CA PRO A 774 -15.70 -16.95 -4.99
C PRO A 774 -15.57 -18.22 -4.14
N ILE A 775 -14.44 -18.38 -3.42
CA ILE A 775 -14.20 -19.50 -2.52
C ILE A 775 -14.78 -19.21 -1.14
N ILE A 776 -14.51 -18.00 -0.62
CA ILE A 776 -14.97 -17.59 0.72
C ILE A 776 -16.50 -17.51 0.77
N ASN A 777 -17.18 -17.29 -0.37
CA ASN A 777 -18.63 -17.42 -0.52
C ASN A 777 -19.18 -18.77 -0.02
N LYS A 778 -18.35 -19.82 -0.06
CA LYS A 778 -18.70 -21.18 0.37
C LYS A 778 -18.56 -21.40 1.88
N PHE A 779 -18.17 -20.38 2.64
CA PHE A 779 -18.13 -20.44 4.10
C PHE A 779 -19.53 -20.68 4.69
N SER A 780 -19.60 -21.46 5.76
CA SER A 780 -20.81 -21.59 6.57
C SER A 780 -21.19 -20.25 7.19
N GLU A 781 -22.45 -20.11 7.61
CA GLU A 781 -22.92 -18.88 8.26
C GLU A 781 -22.13 -18.57 9.55
N THR A 782 -21.66 -19.60 10.28
CA THR A 782 -20.79 -19.45 11.46
C THR A 782 -19.42 -18.85 11.11
N HIS A 783 -18.80 -19.30 10.01
CA HIS A 783 -17.54 -18.74 9.51
C HIS A 783 -17.73 -17.30 8.98
N LEU A 784 -18.82 -17.02 8.28
CA LEU A 784 -19.16 -15.67 7.81
C LEU A 784 -19.43 -14.69 8.96
N LYS A 785 -20.11 -15.13 10.03
CA LYS A 785 -20.26 -14.35 11.27
C LYS A 785 -18.90 -14.00 11.89
N SER A 786 -17.94 -14.92 11.86
CA SER A 786 -16.57 -14.66 12.32
C SER A 786 -15.87 -13.56 11.49
N CYS A 787 -16.08 -13.53 10.17
CA CYS A 787 -15.61 -12.43 9.32
C CYS A 787 -16.26 -11.09 9.69
N ASN A 788 -17.57 -11.10 10.00
CA ASN A 788 -18.30 -9.90 10.45
C ASN A 788 -17.75 -9.37 11.79
N VAL A 789 -17.33 -10.24 12.72
CA VAL A 789 -16.69 -9.81 13.97
C VAL A 789 -15.38 -9.07 13.72
N ILE A 790 -14.56 -9.52 12.77
CA ILE A 790 -13.33 -8.83 12.37
C ILE A 790 -13.66 -7.45 11.78
N GLN A 791 -14.71 -7.37 10.95
CA GLN A 791 -15.19 -6.10 10.39
C GLN A 791 -15.58 -5.11 11.48
N THR A 792 -16.47 -5.50 12.38
CA THR A 792 -17.00 -4.62 13.43
C THR A 792 -15.89 -4.19 14.40
N THR A 793 -15.02 -5.10 14.82
CA THR A 793 -13.84 -4.79 15.65
C THR A 793 -12.98 -3.70 15.01
N THR A 794 -12.73 -3.83 13.71
CA THR A 794 -11.88 -2.89 12.97
C THR A 794 -12.55 -1.52 12.77
N LEU A 795 -13.84 -1.50 12.45
CA LEU A 795 -14.61 -0.26 12.29
C LEU A 795 -14.75 0.51 13.60
N ARG A 796 -14.88 -0.18 14.74
CA ARG A 796 -14.91 0.47 16.07
C ARG A 796 -13.63 1.26 16.34
N ILE A 797 -12.47 0.68 16.02
CA ILE A 797 -11.16 1.35 16.14
C ILE A 797 -11.09 2.57 15.19
N ALA A 798 -11.51 2.40 13.95
CA ALA A 798 -11.49 3.47 12.96
C ALA A 798 -12.40 4.65 13.34
N LEU A 799 -13.63 4.36 13.78
CA LEU A 799 -14.62 5.35 14.23
C LEU A 799 -14.29 5.92 15.62
N GLY A 800 -13.59 5.18 16.47
CA GLY A 800 -13.27 5.56 17.85
C GLY A 800 -14.46 5.41 18.81
N VAL A 801 -15.39 4.51 18.49
CA VAL A 801 -16.57 4.16 19.29
C VAL A 801 -16.29 2.92 20.15
N PRO A 802 -16.96 2.75 21.29
CA PRO A 802 -16.68 1.64 22.21
C PRO A 802 -17.16 0.27 21.71
N ILE A 803 -16.82 -0.79 22.44
CA ILE A 803 -17.13 -2.18 22.08
C ILE A 803 -18.63 -2.50 22.10
N TRP A 804 -19.40 -1.81 22.94
CA TRP A 804 -20.85 -2.00 23.10
C TRP A 804 -21.72 -1.22 22.11
N THR A 805 -21.15 -0.39 21.21
CA THR A 805 -21.95 0.28 20.17
C THR A 805 -22.67 -0.78 19.31
N PRO A 806 -24.00 -0.69 19.09
CA PRO A 806 -24.70 -1.69 18.30
C PRO A 806 -24.16 -1.82 16.87
N ASN A 807 -24.03 -3.04 16.35
CA ASN A 807 -23.44 -3.30 15.02
C ASN A 807 -24.21 -2.61 13.88
N ILE A 808 -25.55 -2.51 14.00
CA ILE A 808 -26.42 -1.84 13.03
C ILE A 808 -26.05 -0.34 12.93
N ILE A 809 -25.90 0.34 14.07
CA ILE A 809 -25.45 1.74 14.13
C ILE A 809 -24.03 1.87 13.59
N LEU A 810 -23.12 0.95 13.97
CA LEU A 810 -21.73 0.97 13.53
C LEU A 810 -21.59 0.92 12.01
N LEU A 811 -22.32 0.02 11.34
CA LEU A 811 -22.29 -0.14 9.89
C LEU A 811 -22.93 1.06 9.17
N LYS A 812 -24.07 1.56 9.68
CA LYS A 812 -24.71 2.78 9.18
C LYS A 812 -23.78 3.99 9.27
N LEU A 813 -23.14 4.20 10.43
CA LEU A 813 -22.16 5.27 10.67
C LEU A 813 -20.92 5.14 9.78
N ALA A 814 -20.42 3.93 9.56
CA ALA A 814 -19.27 3.70 8.71
C ALA A 814 -19.58 3.82 7.21
N GLY A 815 -20.86 3.81 6.82
CA GLY A 815 -21.30 3.68 5.43
C GLY A 815 -20.78 2.40 4.78
N GLN A 816 -20.81 1.28 5.51
CA GLN A 816 -20.26 -0.01 5.06
C GLN A 816 -21.33 -1.10 5.02
N GLU A 817 -21.33 -1.86 3.93
CA GLU A 817 -22.06 -3.12 3.80
C GLU A 817 -21.54 -4.15 4.83
N ILE A 818 -22.39 -5.09 5.25
CA ILE A 818 -21.95 -6.24 6.06
C ILE A 818 -20.92 -7.06 5.26
N MET A 819 -19.81 -7.45 5.90
CA MET A 819 -18.70 -8.15 5.25
C MET A 819 -19.17 -9.43 4.53
N SER A 820 -20.00 -10.25 5.17
CA SER A 820 -20.55 -11.46 4.55
C SER A 820 -21.36 -11.16 3.29
N ALA A 821 -22.28 -10.19 3.33
CA ALA A 821 -23.07 -9.78 2.18
C ALA A 821 -22.18 -9.26 1.04
N LYS A 822 -21.15 -8.48 1.38
CA LYS A 822 -20.19 -7.98 0.40
C LYS A 822 -19.35 -9.08 -0.24
N ILE A 823 -18.96 -10.11 0.51
CA ILE A 823 -18.27 -11.29 -0.06
C ILE A 823 -19.17 -11.98 -1.09
N ARG A 824 -20.45 -12.24 -0.75
CA ARG A 824 -21.43 -12.85 -1.68
C ARG A 824 -21.60 -12.02 -2.94
N ARG A 825 -21.79 -10.70 -2.79
CA ARG A 825 -21.91 -9.77 -3.91
C ARG A 825 -20.66 -9.75 -4.80
N LEU A 826 -19.47 -9.76 -4.21
CA LEU A 826 -18.21 -9.78 -4.98
C LEU A 826 -18.00 -11.11 -5.70
N ALA A 827 -18.47 -12.23 -5.15
CA ALA A 827 -18.49 -13.52 -5.84
C ALA A 827 -19.43 -13.50 -7.06
N ILE A 828 -20.65 -12.99 -6.90
CA ILE A 828 -21.60 -12.78 -8.02
C ILE A 828 -21.00 -11.85 -9.08
N GLN A 829 -20.38 -10.74 -8.67
CA GLN A 829 -19.68 -9.84 -9.58
C GLN A 829 -18.55 -10.55 -10.36
N PHE A 830 -17.85 -11.49 -9.72
CA PHE A 830 -16.84 -12.30 -10.39
C PHE A 830 -17.50 -13.14 -11.50
N PHE A 831 -18.58 -13.88 -11.21
CA PHE A 831 -19.26 -14.72 -12.21
C PHE A 831 -19.85 -13.90 -13.37
N ILE A 832 -20.50 -12.75 -13.10
CA ILE A 832 -21.02 -11.86 -14.15
C ILE A 832 -19.91 -11.36 -15.08
N LYS A 833 -18.73 -11.06 -14.53
CA LYS A 833 -17.58 -10.69 -15.36
C LYS A 833 -17.11 -11.84 -16.24
N GLN A 834 -17.17 -13.08 -15.75
CA GLN A 834 -16.79 -14.25 -16.53
C GLN A 834 -17.75 -14.48 -17.71
N ILE A 835 -19.07 -14.29 -17.51
CA ILE A 835 -20.07 -14.25 -18.59
C ILE A 835 -19.67 -13.18 -19.62
N ALA A 836 -19.45 -11.95 -19.16
CA ALA A 836 -19.12 -10.81 -20.04
C ALA A 836 -17.77 -10.94 -20.77
N THR A 837 -16.87 -11.81 -20.29
CA THR A 837 -15.59 -12.11 -20.97
C THR A 837 -15.65 -13.26 -21.94
N HIS A 838 -16.79 -13.93 -22.11
CA HIS A 838 -16.98 -14.92 -23.17
C HIS A 838 -16.60 -14.30 -24.54
N PRO A 839 -15.87 -15.01 -25.43
CA PRO A 839 -15.40 -16.41 -25.34
C PRO A 839 -14.02 -16.63 -24.68
N PHE A 840 -13.43 -15.62 -24.05
CA PHE A 840 -12.05 -15.68 -23.50
C PHE A 840 -11.97 -16.18 -22.05
N SER A 841 -13.12 -16.43 -21.43
CA SER A 841 -13.21 -16.95 -20.06
C SER A 841 -12.66 -18.38 -19.98
N PRO A 842 -11.76 -18.69 -19.04
CA PRO A 842 -11.27 -20.06 -18.83
C PRO A 842 -12.28 -20.97 -18.12
N LEU A 843 -13.45 -20.44 -17.70
CA LEU A 843 -14.50 -21.18 -17.00
C LEU A 843 -15.65 -21.65 -17.92
N ILE A 844 -15.54 -21.43 -19.23
CA ILE A 844 -16.56 -21.81 -20.22
C ILE A 844 -15.95 -22.85 -21.17
N HIS A 845 -16.67 -23.95 -21.43
CA HIS A 845 -16.23 -24.97 -22.39
C HIS A 845 -16.38 -24.47 -23.83
N THR A 846 -15.49 -24.93 -24.71
CA THR A 846 -15.53 -24.57 -26.13
C THR A 846 -16.58 -25.30 -26.94
N ASN A 847 -17.19 -26.36 -26.39
CA ASN A 847 -17.96 -27.33 -27.18
C ASN A 847 -19.47 -27.43 -26.83
N ASP A 848 -19.96 -26.80 -25.76
CA ASP A 848 -21.39 -26.77 -25.41
C ASP A 848 -21.82 -25.35 -25.02
N GLU A 849 -23.09 -25.03 -25.30
CA GLU A 849 -23.77 -23.75 -25.06
C GLU A 849 -23.28 -23.00 -23.81
N SER A 850 -22.94 -21.72 -23.98
CA SER A 850 -22.75 -20.56 -23.05
C SER A 850 -22.78 -20.74 -21.51
N ASN A 851 -22.50 -21.91 -20.97
CA ASN A 851 -22.72 -22.26 -19.58
C ASN A 851 -21.40 -22.28 -18.82
N LEU A 852 -21.33 -21.47 -17.76
CA LEU A 852 -20.18 -21.48 -16.87
C LEU A 852 -20.12 -22.78 -16.07
N GLN A 853 -18.93 -23.36 -15.95
CA GLN A 853 -18.65 -24.40 -14.98
C GLN A 853 -18.74 -23.83 -13.56
N LEU A 854 -19.93 -23.92 -12.97
CA LEU A 854 -20.20 -23.48 -11.60
C LEU A 854 -20.57 -24.69 -10.75
N VAL A 855 -20.21 -24.62 -9.48
CA VAL A 855 -20.81 -25.52 -8.49
C VAL A 855 -22.29 -25.16 -8.36
N GLU A 856 -23.17 -26.16 -8.20
CA GLU A 856 -24.64 -25.97 -8.14
C GLU A 856 -25.09 -24.81 -7.24
N LYS A 857 -24.48 -24.67 -6.06
CA LYS A 857 -24.76 -23.57 -5.13
C LYS A 857 -24.50 -22.19 -5.73
N ASP A 858 -23.39 -22.05 -6.47
CA ASP A 858 -23.02 -20.78 -7.11
C ASP A 858 -23.91 -20.52 -8.33
N ALA A 859 -24.27 -21.56 -9.09
CA ALA A 859 -25.22 -21.49 -10.21
C ALA A 859 -26.60 -21.03 -9.74
N GLU A 860 -27.14 -21.64 -8.67
CA GLU A 860 -28.41 -21.24 -8.07
C GLU A 860 -28.38 -19.79 -7.57
N SER A 861 -27.30 -19.40 -6.89
CA SER A 861 -27.15 -18.03 -6.41
C SER A 861 -27.11 -17.00 -7.56
N LEU A 862 -26.60 -17.40 -8.72
CA LEU A 862 -26.59 -16.61 -9.94
C LEU A 862 -27.98 -16.56 -10.59
N ARG A 863 -28.69 -17.70 -10.70
CA ARG A 863 -30.09 -17.77 -11.19
C ARG A 863 -31.01 -16.87 -10.38
N VAL A 864 -30.96 -16.94 -9.05
CA VAL A 864 -31.74 -16.07 -8.16
C VAL A 864 -31.39 -14.59 -8.36
N THR A 865 -30.11 -14.28 -8.60
CA THR A 865 -29.70 -12.89 -8.87
C THR A 865 -30.29 -12.37 -10.18
N PHE A 866 -30.19 -13.16 -11.25
CA PHE A 866 -30.73 -12.82 -12.58
C PHE A 866 -32.25 -12.69 -12.54
N HIS A 867 -32.94 -13.61 -11.87
CA HIS A 867 -34.39 -13.54 -11.62
C HIS A 867 -34.79 -12.25 -10.90
N ASN A 868 -34.12 -11.89 -9.80
CA ASN A 868 -34.39 -10.63 -9.07
C ASN A 868 -34.10 -9.36 -9.87
N LEU A 869 -33.32 -9.48 -10.96
CA LEU A 869 -32.99 -8.39 -11.87
C LEU A 869 -33.87 -8.37 -13.12
N ASN A 870 -34.81 -9.32 -13.26
CA ASN A 870 -35.63 -9.56 -14.43
C ASN A 870 -34.82 -9.71 -15.74
N CYS A 871 -33.68 -10.41 -15.67
CA CYS A 871 -32.86 -10.70 -16.84
C CYS A 871 -32.28 -12.11 -16.81
N ILE A 872 -31.76 -12.59 -17.95
CA ILE A 872 -31.05 -13.87 -18.07
C ILE A 872 -29.58 -13.65 -18.47
N PRO A 873 -28.69 -14.65 -18.30
CA PRO A 873 -27.28 -14.53 -18.65
C PRO A 873 -27.00 -14.07 -20.08
N ASP A 874 -27.80 -14.50 -21.06
CA ASP A 874 -27.62 -14.18 -22.49
C ASP A 874 -27.87 -12.70 -22.82
N HIS A 875 -28.58 -11.99 -21.94
CA HIS A 875 -28.77 -10.55 -22.06
C HIS A 875 -27.46 -9.79 -21.79
N VAL A 876 -26.45 -10.38 -21.14
CA VAL A 876 -25.20 -9.68 -20.79
C VAL A 876 -24.33 -9.46 -22.03
N ILE A 877 -23.93 -8.22 -22.28
CA ILE A 877 -23.03 -7.87 -23.38
C ILE A 877 -21.67 -8.58 -23.18
N THR A 878 -21.34 -9.48 -24.11
CA THR A 878 -20.09 -10.25 -24.13
C THR A 878 -18.99 -9.55 -24.92
N LEU A 879 -17.74 -10.01 -24.75
CA LEU A 879 -16.59 -9.48 -25.46
C LEU A 879 -16.66 -9.88 -26.94
N PRO A 880 -16.44 -8.97 -27.89
CA PRO A 880 -16.27 -9.37 -29.29
C PRO A 880 -15.01 -10.25 -29.46
N VAL A 881 -15.04 -11.15 -30.45
CA VAL A 881 -13.92 -12.06 -30.80
C VAL A 881 -12.63 -11.28 -31.13
N LEU A 882 -12.76 -10.02 -31.56
CA LEU A 882 -11.64 -9.10 -31.79
C LEU A 882 -11.65 -7.98 -30.74
N PRO A 883 -10.99 -8.15 -29.59
CA PRO A 883 -10.82 -7.05 -28.65
C PRO A 883 -9.87 -6.00 -29.24
N HIS A 884 -10.43 -4.92 -29.77
CA HIS A 884 -9.63 -3.80 -30.26
C HIS A 884 -9.09 -2.95 -29.09
N SER A 885 -7.80 -2.64 -29.18
CA SER A 885 -7.12 -1.68 -28.30
C SER A 885 -6.40 -0.58 -29.10
N ASN A 886 -6.78 -0.44 -30.37
CA ASN A 886 -6.36 0.66 -31.22
C ASN A 886 -7.28 1.87 -30.92
N PRO A 887 -6.75 2.99 -30.41
CA PRO A 887 -7.52 4.22 -30.22
C PRO A 887 -7.87 4.93 -31.54
N ASN A 888 -7.15 4.65 -32.63
CA ASN A 888 -7.37 5.24 -33.97
C ASN A 888 -8.30 4.37 -34.82
N LEU A 889 -9.40 3.89 -34.24
CA LEU A 889 -10.42 3.12 -34.98
C LEU A 889 -11.10 4.00 -36.04
N CYS A 890 -11.44 5.21 -35.62
CA CYS A 890 -12.17 6.24 -36.37
C CYS A 890 -11.65 7.62 -35.95
N GLU A 891 -11.98 8.64 -36.73
CA GLU A 891 -11.75 10.03 -36.34
C GLU A 891 -12.77 10.44 -35.29
N ILE A 892 -12.32 11.02 -34.18
CA ILE A 892 -13.18 11.44 -33.06
C ILE A 892 -12.88 12.90 -32.75
N PHE A 893 -13.86 13.75 -33.01
CA PHE A 893 -13.77 15.19 -32.82
C PHE A 893 -14.48 15.60 -31.53
N LEU A 894 -13.70 16.01 -30.52
CA LEU A 894 -14.22 16.32 -29.19
C LEU A 894 -14.22 17.83 -28.89
N LYS A 895 -13.21 18.56 -29.40
CA LYS A 895 -12.98 19.99 -29.10
C LYS A 895 -12.31 20.72 -30.27
N ASP A 896 -12.42 20.15 -31.46
CA ASP A 896 -11.68 20.53 -32.65
C ASP A 896 -12.36 21.70 -33.38
N PHE A 897 -13.65 21.94 -33.10
CA PHE A 897 -14.45 22.97 -33.77
C PHE A 897 -15.04 23.98 -32.79
N ARG A 898 -15.20 25.22 -33.24
CA ARG A 898 -15.67 26.35 -32.41
C ARG A 898 -17.04 26.10 -31.78
N PHE A 899 -17.98 25.50 -32.52
CA PHE A 899 -19.35 25.22 -32.04
C PHE A 899 -19.38 24.26 -30.83
N GLN A 900 -18.30 23.53 -30.56
CA GLN A 900 -18.19 22.61 -29.44
C GLN A 900 -17.92 23.33 -28.10
N SER A 901 -17.78 24.66 -28.08
CA SER A 901 -17.76 25.41 -26.83
C SER A 901 -19.18 25.70 -26.33
N LYS A 902 -19.54 25.13 -25.16
CA LYS A 902 -20.82 25.43 -24.46
C LYS A 902 -20.93 26.88 -23.95
N GLU A 903 -19.85 27.66 -24.05
CA GLU A 903 -19.84 29.07 -23.65
C GLU A 903 -20.45 29.99 -24.72
N LEU A 904 -20.64 29.50 -25.95
CA LEU A 904 -21.21 30.26 -27.05
C LEU A 904 -22.75 30.29 -26.98
N PRO A 905 -23.40 31.37 -27.47
CA PRO A 905 -24.84 31.40 -27.67
C PRO A 905 -25.35 30.30 -28.61
N VAL A 906 -26.53 29.75 -28.31
CA VAL A 906 -27.17 28.64 -29.05
C VAL A 906 -27.30 28.93 -30.55
N SER A 907 -27.67 30.15 -30.94
CA SER A 907 -27.77 30.55 -32.35
C SER A 907 -26.43 30.45 -33.08
N ILE A 908 -25.35 30.91 -32.45
CA ILE A 908 -23.99 30.85 -33.00
C ILE A 908 -23.51 29.40 -33.10
N ILE A 909 -23.83 28.56 -32.12
CA ILE A 909 -23.51 27.12 -32.16
C ILE A 909 -24.18 26.47 -33.38
N ALA A 910 -25.47 26.71 -33.60
CA ALA A 910 -26.21 26.12 -34.72
C ALA A 910 -25.69 26.60 -36.09
N THR A 911 -25.41 27.90 -36.25
CA THR A 911 -24.83 28.44 -37.49
C THR A 911 -23.43 27.89 -37.75
N SER A 912 -22.53 27.95 -36.76
CA SER A 912 -21.16 27.43 -36.89
C SER A 912 -21.11 25.91 -37.06
N PHE A 913 -22.08 25.17 -36.52
CA PHE A 913 -22.22 23.73 -36.80
C PHE A 913 -22.53 23.50 -38.28
N THR A 914 -23.49 24.24 -38.84
CA THR A 914 -23.90 24.11 -40.25
C THR A 914 -22.72 24.41 -41.20
N GLU A 915 -21.99 25.50 -40.94
CA GLU A 915 -20.76 25.85 -41.66
C GLU A 915 -19.69 24.75 -41.57
N CYS A 916 -19.52 24.16 -40.39
CA CYS A 916 -18.56 23.08 -40.16
C CYS A 916 -18.91 21.83 -40.96
N ILE A 917 -20.18 21.40 -40.95
CA ILE A 917 -20.62 20.23 -41.69
C ILE A 917 -20.42 20.43 -43.19
N GLN A 918 -20.78 21.61 -43.72
CA GLN A 918 -20.59 21.93 -45.14
C GLN A 918 -19.11 21.99 -45.55
N SER A 919 -18.24 22.51 -44.68
CA SER A 919 -16.82 22.70 -44.99
C SER A 919 -15.98 21.44 -44.83
N PHE A 920 -16.19 20.69 -43.75
CA PHE A 920 -15.32 19.56 -43.37
C PHE A 920 -15.93 18.18 -43.66
N PHE A 921 -17.26 18.08 -43.78
CA PHE A 921 -17.95 16.80 -43.97
C PHE A 921 -18.96 16.79 -45.14
N PRO A 922 -18.65 17.39 -46.32
CA PRO A 922 -19.64 17.59 -47.40
C PRO A 922 -20.22 16.28 -47.98
N ASN A 923 -19.42 15.21 -48.00
CA ASN A 923 -19.80 13.92 -48.59
C ASN A 923 -20.20 12.85 -47.56
N HIS A 924 -20.22 13.19 -46.27
CA HIS A 924 -20.54 12.22 -45.21
C HIS A 924 -22.05 12.05 -45.05
N PHE A 925 -22.50 10.82 -44.85
CA PHE A 925 -23.85 10.48 -44.46
C PHE A 925 -24.03 10.72 -42.96
N ILE A 926 -24.92 11.66 -42.61
CA ILE A 926 -25.11 12.11 -41.24
C ILE A 926 -26.09 11.19 -40.52
N ILE A 927 -25.68 10.74 -39.33
CA ILE A 927 -26.52 10.00 -38.40
C ILE A 927 -26.41 10.68 -37.03
N ALA A 928 -27.53 11.05 -36.43
CA ALA A 928 -27.58 11.50 -35.04
C ALA A 928 -28.09 10.39 -34.13
N THR A 929 -27.51 10.29 -32.95
CA THR A 929 -27.84 9.26 -31.97
C THR A 929 -27.98 9.87 -30.60
N ASP A 930 -28.92 9.34 -29.81
CA ASP A 930 -29.06 9.70 -28.41
C ASP A 930 -29.53 8.53 -27.54
N GLY A 931 -29.23 8.58 -26.25
CA GLY A 931 -29.66 7.63 -25.25
C GLY A 931 -30.28 8.34 -24.05
N SER A 932 -31.52 7.98 -23.71
CA SER A 932 -32.26 8.61 -22.61
C SER A 932 -32.55 7.62 -21.47
N LYS A 933 -32.70 8.16 -20.26
CA LYS A 933 -33.12 7.41 -19.08
C LYS A 933 -34.15 8.20 -18.28
N SER A 934 -35.39 7.73 -18.30
CA SER A 934 -36.48 8.22 -17.46
C SER A 934 -36.64 7.36 -16.20
N HIS A 935 -37.67 7.64 -15.39
CA HIS A 935 -38.00 6.80 -14.23
C HIS A 935 -38.57 5.44 -14.65
N CYS A 936 -39.20 5.37 -15.82
CA CYS A 936 -39.87 4.16 -16.31
C CYS A 936 -39.02 3.38 -17.31
N TYR A 937 -38.30 4.07 -18.20
CA TYR A 937 -37.61 3.46 -19.33
C TYR A 937 -36.17 3.93 -19.45
N THR A 938 -35.34 3.07 -20.02
CA THR A 938 -34.07 3.47 -20.64
C THR A 938 -34.22 3.18 -22.12
N SER A 939 -33.79 4.09 -22.98
CA SER A 939 -34.10 4.07 -24.40
C SER A 939 -32.93 4.57 -25.23
N ILE A 940 -32.91 4.14 -26.48
CA ILE A 940 -31.95 4.57 -27.49
C ILE A 940 -32.72 5.02 -28.73
N ALA A 941 -32.20 6.04 -29.41
CA ALA A 941 -32.74 6.48 -30.68
C ALA A 941 -31.62 6.86 -31.64
N GLY A 942 -31.93 6.73 -32.93
CA GLY A 942 -31.06 7.17 -34.00
C GLY A 942 -31.88 7.73 -35.15
N LEU A 943 -31.33 8.73 -35.81
CA LEU A 943 -31.96 9.44 -36.92
C LEU A 943 -30.94 9.67 -38.03
N SER A 944 -31.36 9.41 -39.26
CA SER A 944 -30.70 9.82 -40.48
C SER A 944 -31.69 10.54 -41.40
N ASN A 945 -31.25 11.02 -42.55
CA ASN A 945 -32.14 11.63 -43.56
C ASN A 945 -33.15 10.63 -44.15
N ILE A 946 -32.89 9.32 -44.04
CA ILE A 946 -33.64 8.27 -44.72
C ILE A 946 -34.53 7.51 -43.73
N GLN A 947 -33.95 7.15 -42.58
CA GLN A 947 -34.57 6.25 -41.59
C GLN A 947 -34.34 6.74 -40.17
N GLN A 948 -35.19 6.28 -39.26
CA GLN A 948 -35.09 6.52 -37.83
C GLN A 948 -35.44 5.24 -37.07
N PHE A 949 -34.89 5.09 -35.86
CA PHE A 949 -35.28 4.03 -34.94
C PHE A 949 -35.44 4.58 -33.52
N SER A 950 -36.22 3.85 -32.72
CA SER A 950 -36.31 4.07 -31.28
C SER A 950 -36.56 2.71 -30.61
N TYR A 951 -35.73 2.38 -29.63
CA TYR A 951 -35.81 1.13 -28.89
C TYR A 951 -35.82 1.40 -27.39
N ARG A 952 -36.59 0.59 -26.67
CA ARG A 952 -36.40 0.42 -25.23
C ARG A 952 -35.22 -0.52 -24.99
N ILE A 953 -34.41 -0.22 -23.99
CA ILE A 953 -33.40 -1.14 -23.49
C ILE A 953 -33.68 -1.46 -22.03
N HIS A 954 -33.05 -2.50 -21.50
CA HIS A 954 -33.24 -2.89 -20.11
C HIS A 954 -32.99 -1.71 -19.14
N PRO A 955 -33.88 -1.45 -18.16
CA PRO A 955 -33.82 -0.26 -17.28
C PRO A 955 -32.60 -0.22 -16.35
N LEU A 956 -31.87 -1.34 -16.23
CA LEU A 956 -30.61 -1.40 -15.50
C LEU A 956 -29.49 -0.61 -16.20
N ASN A 957 -29.54 -0.49 -17.53
CA ASN A 957 -28.50 0.20 -18.29
C ASN A 957 -28.38 1.67 -17.86
N SER A 958 -27.16 2.15 -17.75
CA SER A 958 -26.89 3.56 -17.51
C SER A 958 -27.11 4.38 -18.78
N VAL A 959 -27.27 5.71 -18.62
CA VAL A 959 -27.32 6.64 -19.76
C VAL A 959 -26.08 6.47 -20.65
N PHE A 960 -24.90 6.32 -20.05
CA PHE A 960 -23.66 6.01 -20.77
C PHE A 960 -23.78 4.77 -21.66
N THR A 961 -24.35 3.68 -21.14
CA THR A 961 -24.55 2.45 -21.94
C THR A 961 -25.59 2.67 -23.03
N ALA A 962 -26.66 3.42 -22.75
CA ALA A 962 -27.69 3.77 -23.73
C ALA A 962 -27.08 4.57 -24.91
N GLU A 963 -26.32 5.63 -24.62
CA GLU A 963 -25.65 6.45 -25.63
C GLU A 963 -24.72 5.59 -26.53
N VAL A 964 -23.92 4.68 -25.95
CA VAL A 964 -23.03 3.79 -26.72
C VAL A 964 -23.83 2.77 -27.54
N LEU A 965 -24.92 2.22 -26.99
CA LEU A 965 -25.79 1.29 -27.70
C LEU A 965 -26.55 1.98 -28.83
N ALA A 966 -26.93 3.25 -28.69
CA ALA A 966 -27.54 4.05 -29.75
C ALA A 966 -26.59 4.15 -30.96
N ILE A 967 -25.30 4.44 -30.71
CA ILE A 967 -24.27 4.44 -31.76
C ILE A 967 -24.11 3.04 -32.36
N CYS A 968 -24.10 1.99 -31.54
CA CYS A 968 -24.00 0.61 -32.05
C CYS A 968 -25.18 0.25 -32.97
N GLN A 969 -26.40 0.62 -32.59
CA GLN A 969 -27.62 0.31 -33.34
C GLN A 969 -27.69 1.15 -34.63
N ALA A 970 -27.30 2.42 -34.57
CA ALA A 970 -27.16 3.27 -35.74
C ALA A 970 -26.16 2.71 -36.76
N LEU A 971 -25.04 2.17 -36.29
CA LEU A 971 -24.08 1.47 -37.15
C LEU A 971 -24.61 0.15 -37.71
N ASP A 972 -25.69 -0.42 -37.18
CA ASP A 972 -26.29 -1.64 -37.72
C ASP A 972 -27.40 -1.31 -38.74
N GLU A 973 -28.32 -0.41 -38.38
CA GLU A 973 -29.55 -0.14 -39.15
C GLU A 973 -29.47 1.08 -40.09
N LEU A 974 -28.76 2.14 -39.69
CA LEU A 974 -28.78 3.42 -40.41
C LEU A 974 -27.56 3.63 -41.33
N ALA A 975 -26.54 2.78 -41.20
CA ALA A 975 -25.30 2.89 -41.98
C ALA A 975 -25.48 2.43 -43.43
N VAL A 976 -25.24 3.34 -44.39
CA VAL A 976 -25.37 3.10 -45.84
C VAL A 976 -24.04 2.60 -46.42
N PRO A 977 -23.98 1.45 -47.12
CA PRO A 977 -22.72 0.81 -47.55
C PRO A 977 -21.74 1.68 -48.37
N GLU A 978 -22.25 2.56 -49.23
CA GLU A 978 -21.44 3.28 -50.23
C GLU A 978 -20.96 4.68 -49.78
N LYS A 979 -21.28 5.12 -48.55
CA LYS A 979 -20.94 6.46 -48.06
C LYS A 979 -20.11 6.41 -46.78
N ASP A 980 -19.22 7.39 -46.64
CA ASP A 980 -18.57 7.70 -45.37
C ASP A 980 -19.63 8.20 -44.37
N ILE A 981 -19.47 7.87 -43.09
CA ILE A 981 -20.49 8.06 -42.07
C ILE A 981 -20.01 9.08 -41.05
N LEU A 982 -20.82 10.12 -40.82
CA LEU A 982 -20.64 11.05 -39.71
C LEU A 982 -21.69 10.80 -38.64
N ILE A 983 -21.25 10.36 -37.47
CA ILE A 983 -22.14 10.14 -36.32
C ILE A 983 -22.05 11.34 -35.37
N LEU A 984 -23.19 11.97 -35.12
CA LEU A 984 -23.38 13.02 -34.15
C LEU A 984 -23.85 12.41 -32.82
N SER A 985 -23.14 12.71 -31.74
CA SER A 985 -23.53 12.32 -30.38
C SER A 985 -23.13 13.38 -29.39
N ASP A 986 -23.99 13.66 -28.41
CA ASP A 986 -23.67 14.57 -27.31
C ASP A 986 -22.98 13.90 -26.12
N SER A 987 -22.75 12.59 -26.20
CA SER A 987 -22.02 11.83 -25.19
C SER A 987 -20.51 12.03 -25.29
N TYR A 988 -20.01 13.08 -24.64
CA TYR A 988 -18.56 13.30 -24.50
C TYR A 988 -17.89 12.08 -23.83
N SER A 989 -18.58 11.46 -22.88
CA SER A 989 -18.06 10.35 -22.10
C SER A 989 -17.90 9.06 -22.90
N ALA A 990 -18.86 8.74 -23.78
CA ALA A 990 -18.78 7.60 -24.69
C ALA A 990 -17.62 7.77 -25.67
N LEU A 991 -17.56 8.92 -26.35
CA LEU A 991 -16.55 9.22 -27.36
C LEU A 991 -15.14 9.27 -26.76
N SER A 992 -14.96 9.92 -25.60
CA SER A 992 -13.68 9.94 -24.88
C SER A 992 -13.23 8.54 -24.42
N SER A 993 -14.18 7.68 -24.04
CA SER A 993 -13.89 6.29 -23.64
C SER A 993 -13.47 5.42 -24.82
N LEU A 994 -14.05 5.64 -26.00
CA LEU A 994 -13.65 4.98 -27.24
C LEU A 994 -12.27 5.44 -27.71
N GLN A 995 -12.00 6.76 -27.68
CA GLN A 995 -10.70 7.33 -28.00
C GLN A 995 -9.57 6.77 -27.12
N ASN A 996 -9.87 6.37 -25.88
CA ASN A 996 -8.91 5.81 -24.93
C ASN A 996 -9.16 4.32 -24.66
N ILE A 997 -9.60 3.55 -25.67
CA ILE A 997 -9.97 2.16 -25.52
C ILE A 997 -8.82 1.26 -25.02
N THR A 998 -9.14 0.37 -24.10
CA THR A 998 -8.23 -0.65 -23.57
C THR A 998 -8.98 -1.96 -23.31
N PHE A 999 -8.25 -3.06 -23.06
CA PHE A 999 -8.84 -4.31 -22.59
C PHE A 999 -9.69 -4.18 -21.29
N ARG A 1000 -9.51 -3.10 -20.52
CA ARG A 1000 -10.27 -2.81 -19.29
C ARG A 1000 -11.45 -1.87 -19.51
N SER A 1001 -11.63 -1.34 -20.71
CA SER A 1001 -12.77 -0.50 -21.04
C SER A 1001 -14.09 -1.28 -20.91
N PRO A 1002 -15.22 -0.57 -20.70
CA PRO A 1002 -16.54 -1.20 -20.61
C PRO A 1002 -16.85 -2.08 -21.81
N LYS A 1003 -17.59 -3.18 -21.62
CA LYS A 1003 -17.82 -4.16 -22.70
C LYS A 1003 -18.61 -3.59 -23.86
N VAL A 1004 -19.52 -2.66 -23.56
CA VAL A 1004 -20.26 -1.90 -24.57
C VAL A 1004 -19.34 -1.05 -25.47
N ILE A 1005 -18.26 -0.45 -24.93
CA ILE A 1005 -17.28 0.32 -25.73
C ILE A 1005 -16.44 -0.62 -26.62
N GLN A 1006 -16.08 -1.79 -26.10
CA GLN A 1006 -15.36 -2.80 -26.88
C GLN A 1006 -16.22 -3.35 -28.02
N ARG A 1007 -17.52 -3.53 -27.77
CA ARG A 1007 -18.51 -3.86 -28.81
C ARG A 1007 -18.61 -2.76 -29.86
N LEU A 1008 -18.73 -1.49 -29.46
CA LEU A 1008 -18.74 -0.36 -30.40
C LEU A 1008 -17.49 -0.34 -31.29
N ALA A 1009 -16.31 -0.47 -30.69
CA ALA A 1009 -15.05 -0.54 -31.42
C ALA A 1009 -15.02 -1.69 -32.46
N SER A 1010 -15.56 -2.86 -32.11
CA SER A 1010 -15.65 -3.98 -33.04
C SER A 1010 -16.59 -3.70 -34.22
N LYS A 1011 -17.73 -3.02 -33.99
CA LYS A 1011 -18.65 -2.63 -35.06
C LYS A 1011 -18.02 -1.62 -36.03
N ILE A 1012 -17.35 -0.61 -35.48
CA ILE A 1012 -16.61 0.39 -36.28
C ILE A 1012 -15.54 -0.31 -37.14
N HIS A 1013 -14.81 -1.27 -36.56
CA HIS A 1013 -13.79 -2.03 -37.28
C HIS A 1013 -14.37 -2.89 -38.41
N VAL A 1014 -15.52 -3.55 -38.19
CA VAL A 1014 -16.22 -4.31 -39.23
C VAL A 1014 -16.61 -3.40 -40.40
N ARG A 1015 -17.16 -2.21 -40.12
CA ARG A 1015 -17.53 -1.23 -41.14
C ARG A 1015 -16.33 -0.68 -41.89
N LYS A 1016 -15.21 -0.44 -41.21
CA LYS A 1016 -13.95 -0.03 -41.85
C LYS A 1016 -13.42 -1.07 -42.86
N ARG A 1017 -13.64 -2.37 -42.62
CA ARG A 1017 -13.32 -3.43 -43.60
C ARG A 1017 -14.20 -3.40 -44.85
N MET A 1018 -15.34 -2.72 -44.80
CA MET A 1018 -16.22 -2.48 -45.95
C MET A 1018 -15.85 -1.19 -46.70
N ASN A 1019 -14.63 -0.66 -46.50
CA ASN A 1019 -14.14 0.60 -47.09
C ASN A 1019 -14.96 1.86 -46.72
N GLN A 1020 -15.59 1.88 -45.54
CA GLN A 1020 -16.31 3.04 -45.04
C GLN A 1020 -15.50 3.80 -43.98
N ASN A 1021 -15.31 5.11 -44.15
CA ASN A 1021 -14.74 5.94 -43.09
C ASN A 1021 -15.84 6.35 -42.11
N ILE A 1022 -15.60 6.14 -40.83
CA ILE A 1022 -16.50 6.58 -39.75
C ILE A 1022 -15.83 7.73 -39.02
N SER A 1023 -16.56 8.83 -38.91
CA SER A 1023 -16.19 10.03 -38.14
C SER A 1023 -17.22 10.22 -37.02
N LEU A 1024 -16.74 10.40 -35.79
CA LEU A 1024 -17.57 10.66 -34.61
C LEU A 1024 -17.40 12.11 -34.18
N LEU A 1025 -18.48 12.87 -34.19
CA LEU A 1025 -18.48 14.28 -33.85
C LEU A 1025 -19.26 14.51 -32.57
N TRP A 1026 -18.56 15.02 -31.55
CA TRP A 1026 -19.23 15.45 -30.34
C TRP A 1026 -20.00 16.75 -30.60
N VAL A 1027 -21.27 16.78 -30.21
CA VAL A 1027 -22.12 17.98 -30.29
C VAL A 1027 -22.60 18.37 -28.89
N PRO A 1028 -22.68 19.67 -28.55
CA PRO A 1028 -23.23 20.06 -27.26
C PRO A 1028 -24.75 19.80 -27.23
N GLY A 1029 -25.22 18.99 -26.28
CA GLY A 1029 -26.66 18.76 -26.07
C GLY A 1029 -27.42 20.04 -25.68
N HIS A 1030 -28.72 20.10 -26.01
CA HIS A 1030 -29.61 21.25 -25.76
C HIS A 1030 -29.08 22.58 -26.33
N SER A 1031 -28.44 22.53 -27.49
CA SER A 1031 -27.77 23.66 -28.14
C SER A 1031 -28.33 24.00 -29.51
N GLY A 1032 -29.58 23.60 -29.79
CA GLY A 1032 -30.31 24.03 -31.00
C GLY A 1032 -29.85 23.36 -32.29
N ILE A 1033 -29.04 22.30 -32.20
CA ILE A 1033 -28.61 21.51 -33.35
C ILE A 1033 -29.74 20.54 -33.71
N PHE A 1034 -30.45 20.82 -34.81
CA PHE A 1034 -31.66 20.11 -35.24
C PHE A 1034 -31.56 18.57 -35.16
N TRP A 1035 -30.49 17.98 -35.71
CA TRP A 1035 -30.28 16.53 -35.71
C TRP A 1035 -30.21 15.92 -34.31
N ASN A 1036 -29.48 16.58 -33.40
CA ASN A 1036 -29.29 16.11 -32.03
C ASN A 1036 -30.57 16.26 -31.21
N GLU A 1037 -31.24 17.42 -31.28
CA GLU A 1037 -32.49 17.65 -30.55
C GLU A 1037 -33.59 16.67 -30.97
N LYS A 1038 -33.64 16.31 -32.26
CA LYS A 1038 -34.61 15.33 -32.77
C LYS A 1038 -34.30 13.91 -32.29
N ALA A 1039 -33.03 13.51 -32.26
CA ALA A 1039 -32.62 12.22 -31.66
C ALA A 1039 -32.94 12.16 -30.16
N ASP A 1040 -32.69 13.24 -29.40
CA ASP A 1040 -33.04 13.35 -27.97
C ASP A 1040 -34.54 13.30 -27.72
N SER A 1041 -35.33 13.99 -28.55
CA SER A 1041 -36.78 13.92 -28.51
C SER A 1041 -37.29 12.49 -28.73
N PHE A 1042 -36.77 11.78 -29.74
CA PHE A 1042 -37.15 10.39 -30.01
C PHE A 1042 -36.74 9.44 -28.89
N ALA A 1043 -35.56 9.61 -28.30
CA ALA A 1043 -35.14 8.84 -27.14
C ALA A 1043 -36.11 9.05 -25.95
N LYS A 1044 -36.70 10.23 -25.80
CA LYS A 1044 -37.65 10.56 -24.72
C LYS A 1044 -39.11 10.14 -24.98
N GLN A 1045 -39.53 10.02 -26.24
CA GLN A 1045 -40.92 9.72 -26.63
C GLN A 1045 -41.30 8.23 -26.62
N VAL A 1046 -40.47 7.39 -25.99
CA VAL A 1046 -40.63 5.94 -26.00
C VAL A 1046 -41.76 5.47 -25.07
N THR A 1047 -42.56 4.50 -25.55
CA THR A 1047 -43.73 3.92 -24.88
C THR A 1047 -43.60 2.40 -24.70
N ASP A 1048 -44.52 1.76 -23.98
CA ASP A 1048 -44.53 0.30 -23.79
C ASP A 1048 -44.65 -0.50 -25.08
N SER A 1049 -45.24 0.06 -26.14
CA SER A 1049 -45.33 -0.58 -27.46
C SER A 1049 -44.05 -0.47 -28.29
N THR A 1050 -43.06 0.31 -27.84
CA THR A 1050 -41.79 0.47 -28.55
C THR A 1050 -40.97 -0.83 -28.42
N PRO A 1051 -40.28 -1.29 -29.49
CA PRO A 1051 -39.56 -2.56 -29.45
C PRO A 1051 -38.44 -2.55 -28.40
N PHE A 1052 -38.14 -3.73 -27.86
CA PHE A 1052 -37.26 -3.90 -26.70
C PHE A 1052 -35.98 -4.65 -27.07
N ILE A 1053 -34.83 -4.10 -26.69
CA ILE A 1053 -33.51 -4.74 -26.80
C ILE A 1053 -33.09 -5.19 -25.40
N GLU A 1054 -32.82 -6.48 -25.28
CA GLU A 1054 -32.56 -7.13 -23.99
C GLU A 1054 -31.15 -6.89 -23.44
N TRP A 1055 -30.22 -6.35 -24.25
CA TRP A 1055 -28.81 -6.23 -23.89
C TRP A 1055 -28.55 -5.37 -22.64
N ILE A 1056 -27.68 -5.88 -21.77
CA ILE A 1056 -27.28 -5.24 -20.51
C ILE A 1056 -25.76 -5.20 -20.37
N ALA A 1057 -25.21 -4.04 -20.06
CA ALA A 1057 -23.78 -3.95 -19.71
C ALA A 1057 -23.51 -4.62 -18.36
N SER A 1058 -22.50 -5.48 -18.30
CA SER A 1058 -22.08 -6.17 -17.07
C SER A 1058 -21.73 -5.18 -15.94
N GLU A 1059 -21.15 -4.03 -16.30
CA GLU A 1059 -20.76 -2.95 -15.42
C GLU A 1059 -21.98 -2.30 -14.74
N ASP A 1060 -23.11 -2.20 -15.46
CA ASP A 1060 -24.35 -1.63 -14.94
C ASP A 1060 -25.03 -2.58 -13.96
N ILE A 1061 -25.05 -3.89 -14.26
CA ILE A 1061 -25.52 -4.91 -13.31
C ILE A 1061 -24.70 -4.83 -12.01
N ILE A 1062 -23.37 -4.81 -12.12
CA ILE A 1062 -22.45 -4.71 -10.97
C ILE A 1062 -22.69 -3.43 -10.17
N SER A 1063 -22.91 -2.31 -10.85
CA SER A 1063 -23.22 -1.01 -10.23
C SER A 1063 -24.53 -1.08 -9.44
N ASN A 1064 -25.57 -1.67 -10.03
CA ASN A 1064 -26.86 -1.87 -9.39
C ASN A 1064 -26.77 -2.77 -8.14
N LEU A 1065 -26.09 -3.92 -8.24
CA LEU A 1065 -25.88 -4.83 -7.10
C LEU A 1065 -25.16 -4.13 -5.94
N ARG A 1066 -24.22 -3.22 -6.24
CA ARG A 1066 -23.56 -2.41 -5.22
C ARG A 1066 -24.52 -1.42 -4.55
N LYS A 1067 -25.38 -0.75 -5.33
CA LYS A 1067 -26.41 0.17 -4.80
C LYS A 1067 -27.39 -0.58 -3.88
N GLN A 1068 -27.93 -1.71 -4.36
CA GLN A 1068 -28.83 -2.56 -3.58
C GLN A 1068 -28.20 -3.02 -2.26
N SER A 1069 -26.93 -3.45 -2.27
CA SER A 1069 -26.25 -3.90 -1.06
C SER A 1069 -26.05 -2.80 0.00
N ILE A 1070 -25.77 -1.57 -0.44
CA ILE A 1070 -25.71 -0.41 0.47
C ILE A 1070 -27.11 -0.08 1.00
N GLN A 1071 -28.12 -0.14 0.14
CA GLN A 1071 -29.52 0.11 0.51
C GLN A 1071 -30.01 -0.86 1.58
N ILE A 1072 -29.70 -2.16 1.47
CA ILE A 1072 -30.01 -3.16 2.50
C ILE A 1072 -29.48 -2.74 3.88
N THR A 1073 -28.28 -2.16 3.94
CA THR A 1073 -27.72 -1.68 5.21
C THR A 1073 -28.51 -0.49 5.76
N HIS A 1074 -28.99 0.40 4.89
CA HIS A 1074 -29.85 1.51 5.28
C HIS A 1074 -31.23 1.03 5.73
N ASP A 1075 -31.84 0.07 5.03
CA ASP A 1075 -33.14 -0.48 5.38
C ASP A 1075 -33.09 -1.28 6.69
N ASN A 1076 -32.01 -2.04 6.92
CA ASN A 1076 -31.76 -2.70 8.20
C ASN A 1076 -31.66 -1.70 9.37
N TYR A 1077 -31.09 -0.51 9.13
CA TYR A 1077 -31.09 0.56 10.13
C TYR A 1077 -32.49 1.16 10.31
N ARG A 1078 -33.20 1.47 9.21
CA ARG A 1078 -34.56 2.04 9.21
C ARG A 1078 -35.58 1.16 9.95
N ARG A 1079 -35.51 -0.16 9.76
CA ARG A 1079 -36.38 -1.15 10.43
C ARG A 1079 -35.97 -1.42 11.89
N SER A 1080 -34.84 -0.90 12.35
CA SER A 1080 -34.36 -1.13 13.71
C SER A 1080 -34.96 -0.14 14.71
N LYS A 1081 -35.06 -0.54 15.98
CA LYS A 1081 -35.44 0.36 17.08
C LYS A 1081 -34.58 1.62 17.22
N TYR A 1082 -33.39 1.64 16.60
CA TYR A 1082 -32.49 2.80 16.65
C TYR A 1082 -32.90 3.92 15.70
N GLN A 1083 -33.67 3.64 14.65
CA GLN A 1083 -34.23 4.66 13.76
C GLN A 1083 -35.10 5.64 14.56
N ALA A 1084 -36.05 5.14 15.34
CA ALA A 1084 -36.92 5.98 16.18
C ALA A 1084 -36.16 6.71 17.31
N MET A 1085 -34.99 6.20 17.73
CA MET A 1085 -34.23 6.76 18.84
C MET A 1085 -33.22 7.85 18.42
N ILE A 1086 -32.70 7.78 17.19
CA ILE A 1086 -31.58 8.60 16.71
C ILE A 1086 -31.97 9.38 15.44
N GLY A 1087 -32.95 8.90 14.67
CA GLY A 1087 -33.35 9.46 13.39
C GLY A 1087 -32.45 9.07 12.23
N ASN A 1088 -32.69 9.73 11.08
CA ASN A 1088 -31.85 9.58 9.89
C ASN A 1088 -30.53 10.35 10.06
N VAL A 1089 -29.41 9.62 10.13
CA VAL A 1089 -28.09 10.24 10.27
C VAL A 1089 -27.17 9.91 9.09
N PRO A 1090 -26.41 10.88 8.55
CA PRO A 1090 -25.43 10.62 7.51
C PRO A 1090 -24.26 9.77 8.02
N ASP A 1091 -23.58 9.10 7.09
CA ASP A 1091 -22.36 8.37 7.41
C ASP A 1091 -21.21 9.33 7.77
N ILE A 1092 -20.20 8.80 8.43
CA ILE A 1092 -19.04 9.58 8.89
C ILE A 1092 -18.18 10.10 7.75
N ILE A 1093 -18.20 9.47 6.57
CA ILE A 1093 -17.42 9.92 5.41
C ILE A 1093 -18.01 11.25 4.94
N THR A 1094 -19.34 11.35 4.90
CA THR A 1094 -20.09 12.57 4.63
C THR A 1094 -19.81 13.64 5.69
N ILE A 1095 -19.99 13.31 6.98
CA ILE A 1095 -19.78 14.25 8.10
C ILE A 1095 -18.31 14.72 8.18
N SER A 1096 -17.35 13.84 7.88
CA SER A 1096 -15.91 14.15 8.01
C SER A 1096 -15.42 15.24 7.04
N LYS A 1097 -16.21 15.59 6.02
CA LYS A 1097 -15.96 16.74 5.15
C LYS A 1097 -16.14 18.06 5.89
N TRP A 1098 -16.96 18.08 6.95
CA TRP A 1098 -17.34 19.27 7.69
C TRP A 1098 -16.55 19.45 9.00
N THR A 1099 -16.02 18.36 9.56
CA THR A 1099 -15.18 18.38 10.78
C THR A 1099 -13.70 18.67 10.48
N LYS A 1100 -12.98 19.24 11.46
CA LYS A 1100 -11.58 19.72 11.31
C LYS A 1100 -10.51 18.70 11.70
N ASN A 1101 -10.75 17.87 12.71
CA ASN A 1101 -9.76 16.92 13.22
C ASN A 1101 -10.39 15.61 13.72
N ARG A 1102 -9.55 14.64 14.08
CA ARG A 1102 -9.98 13.32 14.57
C ARG A 1102 -10.76 13.39 15.87
N VAL A 1103 -10.47 14.34 16.75
CA VAL A 1103 -11.19 14.51 18.02
C VAL A 1103 -12.66 14.83 17.73
N GLN A 1104 -12.92 15.77 16.82
CA GLN A 1104 -14.28 16.10 16.38
C GLN A 1104 -14.97 14.91 15.71
N ASP A 1105 -14.26 14.15 14.85
CA ASP A 1105 -14.86 12.96 14.21
C ASP A 1105 -15.31 11.91 15.26
N ARG A 1106 -14.50 11.67 16.30
CA ARG A 1106 -14.81 10.74 17.39
C ARG A 1106 -15.99 11.22 18.21
N LEU A 1107 -15.98 12.50 18.56
CA LEU A 1107 -17.01 13.12 19.37
C LEU A 1107 -18.37 13.01 18.68
N ILE A 1108 -18.44 13.40 17.41
CA ILE A 1108 -19.68 13.31 16.63
C ILE A 1108 -20.13 11.85 16.45
N ALA A 1109 -19.22 10.92 16.15
CA ALA A 1109 -19.58 9.50 16.05
C ALA A 1109 -20.15 8.95 17.37
N ARG A 1110 -19.62 9.38 18.52
CA ARG A 1110 -20.11 8.98 19.85
C ARG A 1110 -21.43 9.65 20.22
N ILE A 1111 -21.65 10.90 19.85
CA ILE A 1111 -22.93 11.60 20.02
C ILE A 1111 -24.02 10.88 19.22
N ILE A 1112 -23.79 10.63 17.92
CA ILE A 1112 -24.76 9.92 17.08
C ILE A 1112 -25.09 8.54 17.66
N SER A 1113 -24.06 7.79 18.04
CA SER A 1113 -24.25 6.44 18.60
C SER A 1113 -24.69 6.41 20.06
N LYS A 1114 -24.94 7.57 20.69
CA LYS A 1114 -25.23 7.72 22.12
C LYS A 1114 -24.25 6.97 23.02
N THR A 1115 -22.96 7.03 22.69
CA THR A 1115 -21.86 6.34 23.39
C THR A 1115 -20.83 7.29 24.00
N ILE A 1116 -21.23 8.55 24.26
CA ILE A 1116 -20.47 9.44 25.13
C ILE A 1116 -20.47 8.86 26.55
N ILE A 1117 -19.31 8.88 27.20
CA ILE A 1117 -19.17 8.38 28.57
C ILE A 1117 -19.89 9.34 29.50
N THR A 1118 -20.98 8.88 30.11
CA THR A 1118 -21.75 9.60 31.13
C THR A 1118 -22.07 8.64 32.28
N PRO A 1119 -22.35 9.13 33.51
CA PRO A 1119 -22.73 8.27 34.64
C PRO A 1119 -23.88 7.33 34.31
N GLY A 1120 -24.95 7.81 33.65
CA GLY A 1120 -26.08 6.99 33.22
C GLY A 1120 -25.70 5.90 32.22
N LEU A 1121 -24.79 6.18 31.28
CA LEU A 1121 -24.30 5.16 30.35
C LEU A 1121 -23.42 4.12 31.07
N LEU A 1122 -22.52 4.55 31.96
CA LEU A 1122 -21.64 3.66 32.69
C LEU A 1122 -22.41 2.74 33.66
N HIS A 1123 -23.44 3.28 34.32
CA HIS A 1123 -24.32 2.53 35.22
C HIS A 1123 -25.04 1.40 34.47
N ARG A 1124 -25.53 1.66 33.25
CA ARG A 1124 -26.14 0.63 32.38
C ARG A 1124 -25.22 -0.58 32.11
N PHE A 1125 -23.91 -0.40 32.24
CA PHE A 1125 -22.91 -1.46 32.07
C PHE A 1125 -22.24 -1.89 33.38
N ASN A 1126 -22.80 -1.53 34.54
CA ASN A 1126 -22.27 -1.82 35.87
C ASN A 1126 -20.85 -1.27 36.12
N LEU A 1127 -20.51 -0.14 35.48
CA LEU A 1127 -19.21 0.53 35.62
C LEU A 1127 -19.28 1.80 36.49
N HIS A 1128 -20.48 2.19 36.93
CA HIS A 1128 -20.71 3.32 37.82
C HIS A 1128 -21.91 3.04 38.73
N PRO A 1129 -21.82 3.32 40.04
CA PRO A 1129 -22.87 2.95 40.99
C PRO A 1129 -24.16 3.75 40.82
N ASP A 1130 -24.06 5.03 40.45
CA ASP A 1130 -25.21 5.95 40.39
C ASP A 1130 -25.43 6.49 38.95
N PRO A 1131 -26.61 6.30 38.33
CA PRO A 1131 -26.89 6.85 37.01
C PRO A 1131 -27.30 8.32 37.01
N LEU A 1132 -27.59 8.92 38.17
CA LEU A 1132 -28.35 10.17 38.25
C LEU A 1132 -27.50 11.43 38.07
N CYS A 1133 -28.16 12.50 37.61
CA CYS A 1133 -27.57 13.82 37.52
C CYS A 1133 -27.69 14.54 38.86
N ILE A 1134 -26.55 15.03 39.39
CA ILE A 1134 -26.46 15.72 40.69
C ILE A 1134 -27.42 16.92 40.79
N VAL A 1135 -27.73 17.60 39.68
CA VAL A 1135 -28.52 18.84 39.69
C VAL A 1135 -30.04 18.60 39.55
N CYS A 1136 -30.45 17.54 38.87
CA CYS A 1136 -31.84 17.35 38.47
C CYS A 1136 -32.39 15.95 38.75
N ASN A 1137 -31.59 15.06 39.34
CA ASN A 1137 -31.98 13.72 39.76
C ASN A 1137 -32.61 12.83 38.66
N GLU A 1138 -32.33 13.15 37.40
CA GLU A 1138 -32.71 12.35 36.23
C GLU A 1138 -31.52 11.50 35.76
N ASN A 1139 -31.79 10.43 35.01
CA ASN A 1139 -30.74 9.59 34.41
C ASN A 1139 -29.80 10.43 33.53
N ASN A 1140 -28.52 10.45 33.88
CA ASN A 1140 -27.49 11.29 33.28
C ASN A 1140 -26.93 10.65 32.00
N ASP A 1141 -27.73 10.67 30.93
CA ASP A 1141 -27.34 10.27 29.59
C ASP A 1141 -27.12 11.47 28.65
N ILE A 1142 -26.60 11.21 27.45
CA ILE A 1142 -26.32 12.27 26.47
C ILE A 1142 -27.58 13.02 26.02
N SER A 1143 -28.73 12.35 25.99
CA SER A 1143 -30.01 12.97 25.63
C SER A 1143 -30.45 13.93 26.74
N HIS A 1144 -30.30 13.55 28.00
CA HIS A 1144 -30.54 14.40 29.16
C HIS A 1144 -29.61 15.64 29.14
N ILE A 1145 -28.30 15.46 28.93
CA ILE A 1145 -27.33 16.58 28.89
C ILE A 1145 -27.69 17.59 27.79
N LEU A 1146 -27.97 17.10 26.58
CA LEU A 1146 -28.20 17.97 25.42
C LEU A 1146 -29.62 18.56 25.32
N LEU A 1147 -30.62 17.97 25.97
CA LEU A 1147 -32.02 18.38 25.81
C LEU A 1147 -32.69 18.89 27.09
N LYS A 1148 -32.36 18.35 28.28
CA LYS A 1148 -33.18 18.52 29.49
C LYS A 1148 -32.45 19.13 30.69
N CYS A 1149 -31.21 18.73 30.95
CA CYS A 1149 -30.47 19.02 32.19
C CYS A 1149 -30.52 20.50 32.62
N LYS A 1150 -30.98 20.80 33.83
CA LYS A 1150 -31.12 22.19 34.32
C LYS A 1150 -29.78 22.96 34.32
N LYS A 1151 -28.66 22.25 34.55
CA LYS A 1151 -27.30 22.81 34.52
C LYS A 1151 -26.95 23.54 33.21
N TYR A 1152 -27.48 23.10 32.07
CA TYR A 1152 -27.11 23.61 30.74
C TYR A 1152 -28.23 24.39 30.05
N ALA A 1153 -29.27 24.81 30.78
CA ALA A 1153 -30.45 25.44 30.19
C ALA A 1153 -30.11 26.71 29.38
N SER A 1154 -29.29 27.62 29.93
CA SER A 1154 -28.86 28.85 29.25
C SER A 1154 -28.09 28.58 27.96
N PHE A 1155 -27.19 27.59 27.96
CA PHE A 1155 -26.42 27.20 26.78
C PHE A 1155 -27.29 26.55 25.69
N ARG A 1156 -28.33 25.79 26.07
CA ARG A 1156 -29.27 25.19 25.12
C ARG A 1156 -30.08 26.25 24.37
N VAL A 1157 -30.59 27.27 25.06
CA VAL A 1157 -31.33 28.37 24.41
C VAL A 1157 -30.47 29.05 23.33
N ILE A 1158 -29.20 29.33 23.65
CA ILE A 1158 -28.25 29.90 22.67
C ILE A 1158 -28.02 28.95 21.49
N LEU A 1159 -27.92 27.65 21.75
CA LEU A 1159 -27.72 26.64 20.71
C LEU A 1159 -28.96 26.51 19.80
N TRP A 1160 -30.16 26.46 20.36
CA TRP A 1160 -31.42 26.35 19.61
C TRP A 1160 -31.64 27.57 18.72
N ASN A 1161 -31.42 28.78 19.25
CA ASN A 1161 -31.50 30.02 18.46
C ASN A 1161 -30.51 30.03 17.29
N LYS A 1162 -29.27 29.56 17.51
CA LYS A 1162 -28.26 29.49 16.43
C LYS A 1162 -28.51 28.39 15.40
N LEU A 1163 -29.30 27.37 15.75
CA LEU A 1163 -29.71 26.27 14.86
C LEU A 1163 -31.11 26.47 14.25
N ASN A 1164 -31.76 27.60 14.55
CA ASN A 1164 -33.13 27.93 14.15
C ASN A 1164 -34.14 26.84 14.54
N ILE A 1165 -34.07 26.33 15.76
CA ILE A 1165 -35.00 25.33 16.28
C ILE A 1165 -36.10 26.06 17.07
N VAL A 1166 -37.36 25.93 16.65
CA VAL A 1166 -38.53 26.66 17.19
C VAL A 1166 -39.50 25.73 17.96
N GLU A 1167 -39.24 24.42 17.98
CA GLU A 1167 -40.17 23.44 18.57
C GLU A 1167 -40.14 23.43 20.12
N PRO A 1168 -41.32 23.31 20.79
CA PRO A 1168 -41.40 23.28 22.25
C PRO A 1168 -40.93 21.95 22.88
N ASN A 1169 -40.97 20.83 22.14
CA ASN A 1169 -40.58 19.49 22.60
C ASN A 1169 -39.49 18.88 21.71
N ILE A 1170 -38.25 19.37 21.85
CA ILE A 1170 -37.13 18.94 21.00
C ILE A 1170 -36.71 17.51 21.35
N THR A 1171 -36.85 16.60 20.38
CA THR A 1171 -36.33 15.24 20.47
C THR A 1171 -34.87 15.18 20.00
N TYR A 1172 -34.19 14.06 20.32
CA TYR A 1172 -32.80 13.85 19.88
C TYR A 1172 -32.67 13.78 18.36
N GLU A 1173 -33.68 13.23 17.69
CA GLU A 1173 -33.75 13.17 16.22
C GLU A 1173 -33.87 14.56 15.62
N VAL A 1174 -34.79 15.39 16.11
CA VAL A 1174 -34.98 16.78 15.64
C VAL A 1174 -33.70 17.60 15.82
N LEU A 1175 -33.02 17.45 16.96
CA LEU A 1175 -31.73 18.12 17.16
C LEU A 1175 -30.71 17.68 16.11
N LEU A 1176 -30.56 16.37 15.84
CA LEU A 1176 -29.57 15.89 14.89
C LEU A 1176 -29.90 16.24 13.44
N SER A 1177 -31.18 16.31 13.05
CA SER A 1177 -31.60 16.69 11.69
C SER A 1177 -31.19 18.13 11.35
N HIS A 1178 -31.33 19.06 12.31
CA HIS A 1178 -30.86 20.44 12.19
C HIS A 1178 -29.33 20.55 12.24
N VAL A 1179 -28.66 19.73 13.06
CA VAL A 1179 -27.19 19.74 13.17
C VAL A 1179 -26.53 19.28 11.86
N PHE A 1180 -27.08 18.28 11.19
CA PHE A 1180 -26.49 17.68 9.98
C PHE A 1180 -27.01 18.25 8.65
N THR A 1181 -27.78 19.34 8.67
CA THR A 1181 -28.28 19.98 7.45
C THR A 1181 -27.15 20.55 6.58
N ASN A 1182 -26.17 21.22 7.20
CA ASN A 1182 -25.06 21.85 6.48
C ASN A 1182 -23.81 22.00 7.39
N LYS A 1183 -22.69 22.40 6.77
CA LYS A 1183 -21.40 22.60 7.47
C LYS A 1183 -21.46 23.67 8.56
N LYS A 1184 -22.25 24.73 8.37
CA LYS A 1184 -22.37 25.86 9.31
C LYS A 1184 -23.02 25.38 10.61
N ASN A 1185 -24.15 24.67 10.52
CA ASN A 1185 -24.89 24.13 11.66
C ASN A 1185 -24.04 23.15 12.48
N LEU A 1186 -23.34 22.22 11.82
CA LEU A 1186 -22.44 21.31 12.53
C LEU A 1186 -21.29 22.05 13.23
N THR A 1187 -20.76 23.12 12.62
CA THR A 1187 -19.69 23.92 13.23
C THR A 1187 -20.18 24.65 14.48
N ILE A 1188 -21.39 25.23 14.43
CA ILE A 1188 -22.06 25.86 15.57
C ILE A 1188 -22.24 24.83 16.70
N PHE A 1189 -22.77 23.65 16.38
CA PHE A 1189 -22.98 22.58 17.34
C PHE A 1189 -21.66 22.16 18.01
N ILE A 1190 -20.59 21.91 17.24
CA ILE A 1190 -19.27 21.54 17.78
C ILE A 1190 -18.68 22.63 18.68
N GLN A 1191 -18.91 23.91 18.36
CA GLN A 1191 -18.46 25.02 19.22
C GLN A 1191 -19.23 25.04 20.55
N ALA A 1192 -20.55 24.79 20.51
CA ALA A 1192 -21.39 24.76 21.69
C ALA A 1192 -21.07 23.58 22.63
N LEU A 1193 -20.65 22.43 22.08
CA LEU A 1193 -20.28 21.24 22.89
C LEU A 1193 -19.20 21.50 23.95
N LYS A 1194 -18.39 22.57 23.82
CA LYS A 1194 -17.39 22.95 24.84
C LYS A 1194 -17.99 23.40 26.18
N TYR A 1195 -19.27 23.81 26.17
CA TYR A 1195 -19.97 24.30 27.35
C TYR A 1195 -20.77 23.19 28.07
N PHE A 1196 -20.81 21.99 27.49
CA PHE A 1196 -21.39 20.80 28.11
C PHE A 1196 -20.25 19.94 28.67
N ASP A 1197 -20.45 19.24 29.79
CA ASP A 1197 -19.45 18.30 30.35
C ASP A 1197 -19.36 17.02 29.50
N ILE A 1198 -18.92 17.17 28.25
CA ILE A 1198 -18.77 16.13 27.23
C ILE A 1198 -17.30 16.18 26.78
N SER A 1199 -16.38 15.69 27.61
CA SER A 1199 -14.92 15.73 27.36
C SER A 1199 -14.33 14.39 26.92
#